data_AF-A0A3D4JBV9-F1
#
_entry.id   AF-A0A3D4JBV9-F1
#
_cell.length_a   1.000
_cell.length_b   1.000
_cell.length_c   1.000
_cell.angle_alpha   90.00
_cell.angle_beta   90.00
_cell.angle_gamma   90.00
#
_symmetry.space_group_name_H-M   'P 1'
#
loop_
_entity.id
_entity.type
_entity.pdbx_description
1 polymer ?
#
loop_
_entity_poly.entity_id
_entity_poly.type
_entity_poly.pdbx_seq_one_letter_code
_entity_poly.pdbx_strand_id
1 'polypeptide(L)'
;TSNKEWFLPWKTVEGETTAPVSVTQLEVLLKGVFEKRRLLDLIRYFIVFEQERGTPTLKKIAGYHQFHAVNYALEETIRASKAKGASVHDIKGVYKAQPMKGGETGDHRIGVIWHTQGSGKSLTMAFYTGRLVLHPAMENPTIIVITDRNDLDGQLFGTFSRCSEVLRQTPEQATSREDLIEKLKGRKAGGVFFTTIQKFVSTSESGGALSDRHNIVVIADEAHRSQYDFIDGYARNMRDSLPNASFIGFTGTPIEHTDANTRAVFGDYISIYDIQQAVEDGATVKIYYEGRLAKLELDEKEKPKIDPTFDEVTEGEELEKKEKLKTKWAALEAVVGTEKRIGLVAQDIVDHFEKRLDVMDGKGMIVTMSRRICVDLYNAIVALRPEWHSDDDKQGVIKIVMTGNASDPQEWQAHVRTKARREELAKRFKDADDSFKLVIVRDMWLTGFDVPPLHTMYIDKPMQGHGLMQAIARVNRVYKDKPGGLIVDYLGLAYHLQKALATYTEAGHPSEIPDQDQAVNELLKRYEICKGLFYGFDWSKFFNGTAQEKLNVLPQAQEHILKQEDGKKRLLQAVRELSLSFALAVPDERALAIRDDIAFFQAVRAALIKSTVEGEKSAEDIDQAIRQILSRAVAASDQVIDIFAAAGLKKPEISILSEEFLAEVSRMPQKNLAIELLRKLLNDELKMRMKKNLVQSRSFTELLERTIRSYQNRTLAAAEVITELIKLSEDMREAQKRGEKLNLTEDEIAFYDALEVNDSAVKVLGDDALKSIARELVETVRNNTSIDWTVREAVRAKLRVMVKRILRKYGYPPDKQEEATNTVIEQAEVIAKDWAG
;
A
#
# COMPACT_ATOMS: atom_id res chain seq x y z
N THR A 1 -7.97 -4.85 -10.06
CA THR A 1 -6.50 -4.67 -10.11
C THR A 1 -6.07 -3.97 -8.84
N SER A 2 -4.88 -4.29 -8.28
CA SER A 2 -4.43 -3.72 -7.01
C SER A 2 -4.07 -2.23 -7.13
N ASN A 3 -4.21 -1.47 -6.04
CA ASN A 3 -3.78 -0.08 -5.97
C ASN A 3 -2.25 0.05 -6.04
N LYS A 4 -1.75 1.21 -6.51
CA LYS A 4 -0.31 1.47 -6.70
C LYS A 4 0.54 1.29 -5.44
N GLU A 5 -0.04 1.52 -4.26
CA GLU A 5 0.61 1.36 -2.96
C GLU A 5 1.08 -0.08 -2.67
N TRP A 6 0.54 -1.08 -3.38
CA TRP A 6 0.90 -2.50 -3.21
C TRP A 6 1.99 -2.97 -4.20
N PHE A 7 2.52 -2.09 -5.04
CA PHE A 7 3.59 -2.42 -5.99
C PHE A 7 4.94 -2.22 -5.32
N LEU A 8 5.58 -3.33 -4.94
CA LEU A 8 6.88 -3.33 -4.29
C LEU A 8 8.02 -3.56 -5.30
N PRO A 9 9.19 -2.93 -5.12
CA PRO A 9 10.35 -3.18 -5.97
C PRO A 9 10.91 -4.59 -5.77
N TRP A 10 11.36 -5.22 -6.85
CA TRP A 10 12.21 -6.41 -6.79
C TRP A 10 13.67 -5.96 -6.78
N LYS A 11 14.39 -6.19 -5.67
CA LYS A 11 15.70 -5.56 -5.43
C LYS A 11 16.90 -6.49 -5.60
N THR A 12 16.71 -7.77 -5.92
CA THR A 12 17.80 -8.75 -5.97
C THR A 12 17.80 -9.49 -7.30
N VAL A 13 18.98 -9.86 -7.81
CA VAL A 13 19.07 -10.75 -8.96
C VAL A 13 19.09 -12.20 -8.48
N GLU A 14 20.06 -12.56 -7.68
CA GLU A 14 20.19 -13.95 -7.19
C GLU A 14 19.53 -14.12 -5.82
N GLY A 15 19.32 -13.02 -5.12
CA GLY A 15 18.92 -12.98 -3.72
C GLY A 15 20.03 -12.42 -2.85
N GLU A 16 21.31 -12.52 -3.25
CA GLU A 16 22.49 -12.34 -2.39
C GLU A 16 22.77 -10.95 -1.83
N THR A 17 22.53 -9.93 -2.63
CA THR A 17 22.68 -8.54 -2.22
C THR A 17 21.65 -7.74 -2.97
N THR A 18 21.22 -6.65 -2.36
CA THR A 18 20.49 -5.60 -3.07
C THR A 18 21.32 -5.19 -4.29
N ALA A 19 20.66 -5.16 -5.46
CA ALA A 19 21.31 -4.74 -6.69
C ALA A 19 21.83 -3.30 -6.52
N PRO A 20 23.05 -2.99 -6.99
CA PRO A 20 23.60 -1.65 -6.92
C PRO A 20 22.66 -0.64 -7.59
N VAL A 21 22.61 0.59 -7.06
CA VAL A 21 21.78 1.68 -7.61
C VAL A 21 22.14 2.01 -9.08
N SER A 22 23.34 1.64 -9.52
CA SER A 22 23.79 1.76 -10.91
C SER A 22 23.13 0.77 -11.87
N VAL A 23 22.52 -0.32 -11.38
CA VAL A 23 21.81 -1.31 -12.19
C VAL A 23 20.35 -0.91 -12.33
N THR A 24 19.82 -0.95 -13.56
CA THR A 24 18.43 -0.59 -13.79
C THR A 24 17.47 -1.57 -13.11
N GLN A 25 16.37 -1.07 -12.52
CA GLN A 25 15.37 -1.95 -11.88
C GLN A 25 14.78 -2.97 -12.85
N LEU A 26 14.68 -2.63 -14.15
CA LEU A 26 14.22 -3.56 -15.18
C LEU A 26 15.18 -4.74 -15.35
N GLU A 27 16.49 -4.49 -15.36
CA GLU A 27 17.49 -5.56 -15.43
C GLU A 27 17.42 -6.48 -14.20
N VAL A 28 17.23 -5.90 -13.01
CA VAL A 28 17.06 -6.66 -11.77
C VAL A 28 15.82 -7.55 -11.83
N LEU A 29 14.70 -7.03 -12.36
CA LEU A 29 13.48 -7.80 -12.56
C LEU A 29 13.66 -8.94 -13.59
N LEU A 30 14.31 -8.65 -14.72
CA LEU A 30 14.55 -9.63 -15.79
C LEU A 30 15.45 -10.78 -15.33
N LYS A 31 16.56 -10.47 -14.66
CA LYS A 31 17.52 -11.48 -14.18
C LYS A 31 17.07 -12.13 -12.86
N GLY A 32 16.28 -11.42 -12.06
CA GLY A 32 15.73 -11.87 -10.79
C GLY A 32 14.47 -12.69 -10.97
N VAL A 33 13.33 -12.01 -11.20
CA VAL A 33 12.01 -12.63 -11.28
C VAL A 33 11.87 -13.53 -12.51
N PHE A 34 12.32 -13.07 -13.68
CA PHE A 34 12.10 -13.77 -14.95
C PHE A 34 13.14 -14.83 -15.30
N GLU A 35 14.02 -15.19 -14.35
CA GLU A 35 14.71 -16.46 -14.43
C GLU A 35 13.66 -17.59 -14.42
N LYS A 36 13.79 -18.54 -15.34
CA LYS A 36 12.75 -19.53 -15.65
C LYS A 36 12.27 -20.30 -14.41
N ARG A 37 13.18 -20.74 -13.53
CA ARG A 37 12.81 -21.50 -12.32
C ARG A 37 12.14 -20.57 -11.31
N ARG A 38 12.70 -19.38 -11.06
CA ARG A 38 12.13 -18.43 -10.09
C ARG A 38 10.75 -17.95 -10.49
N LEU A 39 10.51 -17.67 -11.77
CA LEU A 39 9.19 -17.28 -12.27
C LEU A 39 8.15 -18.39 -12.03
N LEU A 40 8.51 -19.63 -12.36
CA LEU A 40 7.62 -20.77 -12.17
C LEU A 40 7.35 -21.04 -10.68
N ASP A 41 8.36 -20.91 -9.84
CA ASP A 41 8.20 -21.04 -8.40
C ASP A 41 7.31 -19.93 -7.84
N LEU A 42 7.52 -18.68 -8.27
CA LEU A 42 6.72 -17.52 -7.85
C LEU A 42 5.24 -17.73 -8.20
N ILE A 43 4.95 -18.15 -9.44
CA ILE A 43 3.58 -18.42 -9.89
C ILE A 43 2.95 -19.59 -9.13
N ARG A 44 3.72 -20.66 -8.88
CA ARG A 44 3.21 -21.90 -8.31
C ARG A 44 3.00 -21.86 -6.80
N TYR A 45 3.88 -21.18 -6.07
CA TYR A 45 3.95 -21.29 -4.61
C TYR A 45 3.76 -19.98 -3.86
N PHE A 46 3.87 -18.83 -4.53
CA PHE A 46 3.95 -17.52 -3.88
C PHE A 46 2.81 -16.57 -4.28
N ILE A 47 1.68 -17.15 -4.72
CA ILE A 47 0.43 -16.45 -4.98
C ILE A 47 -0.66 -17.09 -4.11
N VAL A 48 -1.39 -16.28 -3.35
CA VAL A 48 -2.56 -16.70 -2.57
C VAL A 48 -3.80 -15.95 -3.02
N PHE A 49 -4.94 -16.62 -2.95
CA PHE A 49 -6.26 -16.05 -3.19
C PHE A 49 -7.05 -16.12 -1.88
N GLU A 50 -7.09 -15.01 -1.16
CA GLU A 50 -7.88 -14.93 0.07
C GLU A 50 -9.35 -14.75 -0.29
N GLN A 51 -10.19 -15.65 0.21
CA GLN A 51 -11.64 -15.54 0.13
C GLN A 51 -12.21 -15.33 1.52
N GLU A 52 -12.95 -14.24 1.71
CA GLU A 52 -13.76 -13.99 2.90
C GLU A 52 -15.22 -13.77 2.47
N ARG A 53 -16.14 -14.40 3.20
CA ARG A 53 -17.57 -14.44 2.85
C ARG A 53 -18.14 -13.02 2.81
N GLY A 54 -18.64 -12.62 1.65
CA GLY A 54 -19.21 -11.27 1.44
C GLY A 54 -18.20 -10.21 1.00
N THR A 55 -16.94 -10.59 0.72
CA THR A 55 -15.90 -9.69 0.18
C THR A 55 -15.38 -10.20 -1.16
N PRO A 56 -14.83 -9.32 -2.03
CA PRO A 56 -14.16 -9.75 -3.25
C PRO A 56 -12.94 -10.63 -2.95
N THR A 57 -12.66 -11.62 -3.79
CA THR A 57 -11.43 -12.42 -3.69
C THR A 57 -10.20 -11.53 -3.82
N LEU A 58 -9.31 -11.57 -2.83
CA LEU A 58 -8.07 -10.80 -2.82
C LEU A 58 -6.91 -11.69 -3.28
N LYS A 59 -6.30 -11.33 -4.42
CA LYS A 59 -5.06 -11.96 -4.89
C LYS A 59 -3.86 -11.24 -4.29
N LYS A 60 -2.99 -11.97 -3.59
CA LYS A 60 -1.71 -11.45 -3.06
C LYS A 60 -0.55 -12.24 -3.65
N ILE A 61 0.55 -11.54 -3.93
CA ILE A 61 1.82 -12.11 -4.39
C ILE A 61 2.90 -11.82 -3.36
N ALA A 62 3.83 -12.74 -3.16
CA ALA A 62 4.92 -12.57 -2.22
C ALA A 62 5.86 -11.43 -2.63
N GLY A 63 6.36 -10.68 -1.63
CA GLY A 63 7.52 -9.81 -1.81
C GLY A 63 8.81 -10.61 -1.99
N TYR A 64 9.86 -9.97 -2.52
CA TYR A 64 11.14 -10.65 -2.77
C TYR A 64 11.76 -11.20 -1.46
N HIS A 65 11.64 -10.47 -0.34
CA HIS A 65 12.11 -10.91 0.98
C HIS A 65 11.41 -12.20 1.44
N GLN A 66 10.12 -12.34 1.15
CA GLN A 66 9.35 -13.54 1.47
C GLN A 66 9.74 -14.70 0.54
N PHE A 67 9.89 -14.44 -0.76
CA PHE A 67 10.29 -15.45 -1.74
C PHE A 67 11.63 -16.09 -1.37
N HIS A 68 12.65 -15.26 -1.11
CA HIS A 68 13.98 -15.75 -0.76
C HIS A 68 14.00 -16.42 0.62
N ALA A 69 13.37 -15.83 1.64
CA ALA A 69 13.34 -16.41 2.99
C ALA A 69 12.68 -17.80 3.03
N VAL A 70 11.58 -17.99 2.29
CA VAL A 70 10.85 -19.27 2.25
C VAL A 70 11.65 -20.35 1.55
N ASN A 71 12.28 -20.05 0.42
CA ASN A 71 13.09 -21.01 -0.31
C ASN A 71 14.30 -21.44 0.53
N TYR A 72 14.91 -20.49 1.23
CA TYR A 72 16.01 -20.76 2.14
C TYR A 72 15.60 -21.62 3.34
N ALA A 73 14.49 -21.26 4.00
CA ALA A 73 13.95 -22.04 5.11
C ALA A 73 13.61 -23.48 4.71
N LEU A 74 13.14 -23.71 3.47
CA LEU A 74 12.88 -25.04 2.95
C LEU A 74 14.16 -25.89 2.88
N GLU A 75 15.26 -25.32 2.39
CA GLU A 75 16.57 -25.99 2.33
C GLU A 75 17.07 -26.35 3.74
N GLU A 76 17.00 -25.41 4.67
CA GLU A 76 17.36 -25.63 6.06
C GLU A 76 16.47 -26.69 6.74
N THR A 77 15.19 -26.76 6.36
CA THR A 77 14.28 -27.81 6.87
C THR A 77 14.70 -29.20 6.42
N ILE A 78 15.09 -29.34 5.16
CA ILE A 78 15.56 -30.61 4.61
C ILE A 78 16.86 -31.03 5.32
N ARG A 79 17.79 -30.09 5.55
CA ARG A 79 19.00 -30.32 6.35
C ARG A 79 18.67 -30.76 7.77
N ALA A 80 17.83 -30.01 8.49
CA ALA A 80 17.53 -30.21 9.90
C ALA A 80 16.71 -31.49 10.18
N SER A 81 15.83 -31.88 9.25
CA SER A 81 14.96 -33.07 9.38
C SER A 81 15.62 -34.39 8.94
N LYS A 82 16.84 -34.33 8.38
CA LYS A 82 17.57 -35.51 7.86
C LYS A 82 16.81 -36.25 6.75
N ALA A 83 15.97 -35.53 6.00
CA ALA A 83 15.20 -36.08 4.89
C ALA A 83 16.11 -36.67 3.80
N LYS A 84 15.87 -37.92 3.39
CA LYS A 84 16.68 -38.60 2.36
C LYS A 84 16.35 -38.09 0.96
N GLY A 85 17.38 -37.84 0.15
CA GLY A 85 17.23 -37.84 -1.32
C GLY A 85 17.05 -36.50 -2.04
N ALA A 86 17.46 -35.36 -1.48
CA ALA A 86 17.55 -34.12 -2.26
C ALA A 86 18.90 -33.43 -2.04
N SER A 87 19.80 -33.52 -3.03
CA SER A 87 20.72 -32.41 -3.25
C SER A 87 19.85 -31.26 -3.76
N VAL A 88 19.48 -30.32 -2.89
CA VAL A 88 18.92 -29.07 -3.38
C VAL A 88 20.07 -28.39 -4.11
N HIS A 89 20.00 -28.35 -5.44
CA HIS A 89 20.97 -27.61 -6.24
C HIS A 89 21.01 -26.18 -5.73
N ASP A 90 22.20 -25.71 -5.35
CA ASP A 90 22.54 -24.35 -4.95
C ASP A 90 21.59 -23.30 -5.54
N ILE A 91 20.52 -22.94 -4.83
CA ILE A 91 19.83 -21.67 -5.06
C ILE A 91 20.64 -20.65 -4.28
N LYS A 92 21.79 -20.25 -4.84
CA LYS A 92 22.54 -19.09 -4.36
C LYS A 92 21.62 -17.87 -4.36
N GLY A 93 21.38 -17.30 -3.18
CA GLY A 93 20.40 -16.23 -2.99
C GLY A 93 20.25 -15.71 -1.56
N VAL A 94 21.33 -15.13 -1.02
CA VAL A 94 21.43 -14.53 0.33
C VAL A 94 20.68 -13.19 0.44
N TYR A 95 19.36 -13.12 0.61
CA TYR A 95 18.79 -11.81 1.02
C TYR A 95 18.91 -11.68 2.53
N LYS A 96 20.08 -11.19 3.00
CA LYS A 96 20.55 -11.35 4.39
C LYS A 96 20.35 -12.79 4.93
N ALA A 97 20.22 -13.78 4.05
CA ALA A 97 19.88 -15.15 4.37
C ALA A 97 21.14 -16.01 4.31
N GLN A 98 21.77 -16.25 5.46
CA GLN A 98 23.02 -17.01 5.54
C GLN A 98 22.74 -18.48 5.87
N PRO A 99 23.60 -19.42 5.42
CA PRO A 99 23.81 -20.71 6.07
C PRO A 99 23.61 -20.61 7.56
N MET A 100 22.72 -21.43 8.12
CA MET A 100 22.58 -21.49 9.56
C MET A 100 23.98 -21.79 10.13
N LYS A 101 24.57 -20.82 10.83
CA LYS A 101 25.92 -20.96 11.36
C LYS A 101 25.92 -22.10 12.39
N GLY A 102 26.80 -23.07 12.18
CA GLY A 102 26.89 -24.25 13.06
C GLY A 102 25.72 -25.24 12.94
N GLY A 103 24.94 -25.21 11.85
CA GLY A 103 23.90 -26.21 11.58
C GLY A 103 24.47 -27.56 11.10
N GLU A 104 24.12 -28.64 11.78
CA GLU A 104 24.51 -30.01 11.42
C GLU A 104 23.35 -30.77 10.77
N THR A 105 23.61 -31.73 9.89
CA THR A 105 22.52 -32.51 9.28
C THR A 105 21.78 -33.35 10.32
N GLY A 106 20.47 -33.13 10.44
CA GLY A 106 19.64 -33.82 11.43
C GLY A 106 19.71 -33.22 12.84
N ASP A 107 20.17 -31.98 13.00
CA ASP A 107 20.23 -31.30 14.30
C ASP A 107 18.89 -30.68 14.75
N HIS A 108 17.83 -30.84 13.94
CA HIS A 108 16.47 -30.39 14.22
C HIS A 108 16.29 -28.87 14.39
N ARG A 109 17.32 -28.08 14.10
CA ARG A 109 17.32 -26.61 14.17
C ARG A 109 17.31 -26.05 12.77
N ILE A 110 16.21 -25.41 12.36
CA ILE A 110 16.05 -24.87 11.00
C ILE A 110 16.62 -23.45 10.91
N GLY A 111 16.49 -22.68 11.98
CA GLY A 111 16.94 -21.29 12.07
C GLY A 111 15.81 -20.33 12.46
N VAL A 112 16.14 -19.04 12.45
CA VAL A 112 15.21 -17.95 12.76
C VAL A 112 15.03 -17.01 11.58
N ILE A 113 13.78 -16.72 11.24
CA ILE A 113 13.39 -15.65 10.31
C ILE A 113 12.96 -14.43 11.11
N TRP A 114 13.75 -13.36 11.01
CA TRP A 114 13.40 -12.05 11.56
C TRP A 114 12.83 -11.16 10.46
N HIS A 115 11.50 -11.08 10.40
CA HIS A 115 10.79 -10.22 9.46
C HIS A 115 10.00 -9.20 10.26
N THR A 116 10.36 -7.92 10.14
CA THR A 116 9.80 -6.82 10.94
C THR A 116 8.27 -6.80 10.93
N GLN A 117 7.67 -6.37 12.02
CA GLN A 117 6.23 -6.31 12.14
C GLN A 117 5.65 -5.31 11.12
N GLY A 118 4.78 -5.79 10.22
CA GLY A 118 4.41 -5.01 9.03
C GLY A 118 4.62 -5.75 7.73
N SER A 119 5.70 -6.53 7.66
CA SER A 119 6.28 -7.07 6.42
C SER A 119 5.58 -8.29 5.82
N GLY A 120 4.47 -8.76 6.41
CA GLY A 120 3.75 -9.93 5.94
C GLY A 120 4.25 -11.28 6.49
N LYS A 121 4.88 -11.31 7.67
CA LYS A 121 5.37 -12.53 8.35
C LYS A 121 4.40 -13.73 8.32
N SER A 122 3.12 -13.51 8.61
CA SER A 122 2.09 -14.57 8.57
C SER A 122 1.90 -15.18 7.16
N LEU A 123 2.01 -14.37 6.10
CA LEU A 123 2.01 -14.86 4.71
C LEU A 123 3.29 -15.62 4.39
N THR A 124 4.45 -15.16 4.89
CA THR A 124 5.72 -15.89 4.76
C THR A 124 5.60 -17.31 5.34
N MET A 125 4.97 -17.47 6.51
CA MET A 125 4.72 -18.79 7.11
C MET A 125 3.76 -19.64 6.26
N ALA A 126 2.73 -19.04 5.66
CA ALA A 126 1.79 -19.76 4.79
C ALA A 126 2.47 -20.26 3.50
N PHE A 127 3.29 -19.43 2.84
CA PHE A 127 4.09 -19.82 1.68
C PHE A 127 5.10 -20.93 2.02
N TYR A 128 5.78 -20.80 3.16
CA TYR A 128 6.68 -21.83 3.68
C TYR A 128 5.97 -23.15 3.93
N THR A 129 4.81 -23.12 4.58
CA THR A 129 3.99 -24.31 4.82
C THR A 129 3.54 -24.94 3.50
N GLY A 130 3.07 -24.16 2.53
CA GLY A 130 2.68 -24.65 1.21
C GLY A 130 3.83 -25.31 0.46
N ARG A 131 5.05 -24.74 0.54
CA ARG A 131 6.26 -25.35 -0.03
C ARG A 131 6.58 -26.69 0.62
N LEU A 132 6.55 -26.77 1.96
CA LEU A 132 6.84 -27.99 2.71
C LEU A 132 5.88 -29.13 2.39
N VAL A 133 4.58 -28.86 2.35
CA VAL A 133 3.55 -29.87 2.08
C VAL A 133 3.72 -30.50 0.70
N LEU A 134 4.29 -29.75 -0.25
CA LEU A 134 4.50 -30.17 -1.63
C LEU A 134 5.89 -30.72 -1.91
N HIS A 135 6.81 -30.61 -0.96
CA HIS A 135 8.19 -31.01 -1.18
C HIS A 135 8.34 -32.53 -1.03
N PRO A 136 8.82 -33.25 -2.07
CA PRO A 136 8.90 -34.71 -2.04
C PRO A 136 9.70 -35.27 -0.86
N ALA A 137 10.80 -34.60 -0.48
CA ALA A 137 11.65 -35.04 0.62
C ALA A 137 10.96 -34.97 2.00
N MET A 138 9.87 -34.20 2.13
CA MET A 138 9.15 -34.06 3.40
C MET A 138 7.98 -35.05 3.56
N GLU A 139 7.67 -35.84 2.52
CA GLU A 139 6.68 -36.93 2.55
C GLU A 139 5.32 -36.52 3.16
N ASN A 140 4.78 -35.36 2.74
CA ASN A 140 3.57 -34.75 3.30
C ASN A 140 3.68 -34.56 4.84
N PRO A 141 4.50 -33.60 5.30
CA PRO A 141 4.82 -33.41 6.71
C PRO A 141 3.61 -32.99 7.55
N THR A 142 3.70 -33.21 8.86
CA THR A 142 2.79 -32.59 9.82
C THR A 142 3.38 -31.27 10.27
N ILE A 143 2.58 -30.20 10.20
CA ILE A 143 2.99 -28.84 10.53
C ILE A 143 2.27 -28.42 11.81
N ILE A 144 3.02 -27.95 12.80
CA ILE A 144 2.50 -27.45 14.07
C ILE A 144 2.90 -25.99 14.19
N VAL A 145 1.91 -25.10 14.17
CA VAL A 145 2.09 -23.66 14.35
C VAL A 145 1.78 -23.32 15.80
N ILE A 146 2.76 -22.72 16.47
CA ILE A 146 2.71 -22.38 17.89
C ILE A 146 2.67 -20.88 18.05
N THR A 147 1.73 -20.42 18.86
CA THR A 147 1.62 -19.02 19.27
C THR A 147 1.58 -18.94 20.79
N ASP A 148 2.00 -17.78 21.32
CA ASP A 148 2.02 -17.52 22.77
C ASP A 148 0.58 -17.40 23.33
N ARG A 149 -0.32 -16.74 22.59
CA ARG A 149 -1.67 -16.37 23.07
C ARG A 149 -2.79 -16.87 22.16
N ASN A 150 -3.91 -17.24 22.77
CA ASN A 150 -5.14 -17.65 22.07
C ASN A 150 -5.65 -16.63 21.04
N ASP A 151 -5.45 -15.32 21.28
CA ASP A 151 -5.89 -14.27 20.35
C ASP A 151 -4.97 -14.18 19.10
N LEU A 152 -3.67 -14.39 19.28
CA LEU A 152 -2.69 -14.49 18.19
C LEU A 152 -2.93 -15.76 17.36
N ASP A 153 -3.24 -16.87 18.05
CA ASP A 153 -3.60 -18.15 17.46
C ASP A 153 -4.77 -18.01 16.48
N GLY A 154 -5.85 -17.33 16.90
CA GLY A 154 -7.03 -17.11 16.05
C GLY A 154 -6.76 -16.28 14.79
N GLN A 155 -5.91 -15.26 14.89
CA GLN A 155 -5.58 -14.42 13.73
C GLN A 155 -4.68 -15.14 12.72
N LEU A 156 -3.67 -15.87 13.21
CA LEU A 156 -2.77 -16.63 12.37
C LEU A 156 -3.51 -17.80 11.71
N PHE A 157 -4.34 -18.51 12.48
CA PHE A 157 -5.26 -19.54 12.00
C PHE A 157 -6.19 -19.00 10.90
N GLY A 158 -6.79 -17.82 11.10
CA GLY A 158 -7.66 -17.20 10.11
C GLY A 158 -6.91 -16.90 8.79
N THR A 159 -5.67 -16.45 8.88
CA THR A 159 -4.82 -16.19 7.69
C THR A 159 -4.51 -17.47 6.93
N PHE A 160 -4.11 -18.53 7.63
CA PHE A 160 -3.86 -19.84 7.02
C PHE A 160 -5.13 -20.45 6.41
N SER A 161 -6.26 -20.31 7.08
CA SER A 161 -7.56 -20.80 6.59
C SER A 161 -7.96 -20.13 5.28
N ARG A 162 -7.76 -18.81 5.18
CA ARG A 162 -7.96 -18.05 3.92
C ARG A 162 -6.97 -18.42 2.83
N CYS A 163 -5.83 -19.02 3.17
CA CYS A 163 -4.78 -19.46 2.23
C CYS A 163 -4.78 -20.99 2.01
N SER A 164 -5.85 -21.70 2.39
CA SER A 164 -5.90 -23.18 2.42
C SER A 164 -5.60 -23.86 1.08
N GLU A 165 -5.86 -23.21 -0.05
CA GLU A 165 -5.50 -23.72 -1.39
C GLU A 165 -4.00 -24.01 -1.54
N VAL A 166 -3.15 -23.09 -1.06
CA VAL A 166 -1.69 -23.24 -1.11
C VAL A 166 -1.20 -24.33 -0.16
N LEU A 167 -1.94 -24.56 0.93
CA LEU A 167 -1.63 -25.57 1.93
C LEU A 167 -2.06 -26.99 1.49
N ARG A 168 -2.97 -27.12 0.51
CA ARG A 168 -3.64 -28.36 0.08
C ARG A 168 -4.37 -29.14 1.18
N GLN A 169 -4.56 -28.51 2.33
CA GLN A 169 -5.24 -29.10 3.48
C GLN A 169 -5.83 -27.99 4.34
N THR A 170 -6.91 -28.31 5.05
CA THR A 170 -7.59 -27.38 5.93
C THR A 170 -6.83 -27.30 7.25
N PRO A 171 -6.39 -26.09 7.69
CA PRO A 171 -5.82 -25.91 9.01
C PRO A 171 -6.83 -26.26 10.12
N GLU A 172 -6.35 -26.80 11.24
CA GLU A 172 -7.17 -27.15 12.40
C GLU A 172 -6.58 -26.53 13.68
N GLN A 173 -7.44 -26.14 14.63
CA GLN A 173 -7.03 -25.57 15.91
C GLN A 173 -7.17 -26.62 17.03
N ALA A 174 -6.15 -26.75 17.88
CA ALA A 174 -6.18 -27.62 19.06
C ALA A 174 -6.80 -26.86 20.24
N THR A 175 -7.97 -27.31 20.69
CA THR A 175 -8.78 -26.64 21.73
C THR A 175 -8.35 -27.01 23.15
N SER A 176 -7.88 -28.25 23.35
CA SER A 176 -7.35 -28.75 24.62
C SER A 176 -6.09 -29.60 24.40
N ARG A 177 -5.46 -30.03 25.49
CA ARG A 177 -4.34 -30.98 25.45
C ARG A 177 -4.79 -32.33 24.90
N GLU A 178 -5.94 -32.83 25.31
CA GLU A 178 -6.50 -34.11 24.88
C GLU A 178 -6.76 -34.09 23.37
N ASP A 179 -7.32 -32.99 22.88
CA ASP A 179 -7.56 -32.75 21.45
C ASP A 179 -6.24 -32.69 20.65
N LEU A 180 -5.19 -32.07 21.20
CA LEU A 180 -3.85 -32.08 20.60
C LEU A 180 -3.27 -33.50 20.52
N ILE A 181 -3.44 -34.31 21.56
CA ILE A 181 -2.99 -35.71 21.59
C ILE A 181 -3.74 -36.52 20.53
N GLU A 182 -5.05 -36.38 20.43
CA GLU A 182 -5.87 -37.07 19.42
C GLU A 182 -5.45 -36.70 18.00
N LYS A 183 -5.16 -35.42 17.75
CA LYS A 183 -4.71 -34.94 16.44
C LYS A 183 -3.34 -35.49 16.04
N LEU A 184 -2.41 -35.67 16.99
CA LEU A 184 -1.02 -36.05 16.69
C LEU A 184 -0.74 -37.56 16.81
N LYS A 185 -1.31 -38.23 17.81
CA LYS A 185 -0.97 -39.62 18.15
C LYS A 185 -1.48 -40.58 17.07
N GLY A 186 -0.58 -41.39 16.51
CA GLY A 186 -0.91 -42.35 15.46
C GLY A 186 -1.10 -41.75 14.05
N ARG A 187 -0.91 -40.43 13.88
CA ARG A 187 -1.00 -39.77 12.57
C ARG A 187 0.18 -40.12 11.67
N LYS A 188 -0.13 -40.67 10.48
CA LYS A 188 0.88 -41.17 9.53
C LYS A 188 1.42 -40.12 8.55
N ALA A 189 0.62 -39.12 8.18
CA ALA A 189 1.03 -38.03 7.27
C ALA A 189 0.10 -36.81 7.40
N GLY A 190 0.57 -35.65 6.94
CA GLY A 190 -0.19 -34.41 6.81
C GLY A 190 -0.64 -33.78 8.13
N GLY A 191 -1.49 -32.76 8.01
CA GLY A 191 -2.04 -31.97 9.11
C GLY A 191 -1.31 -30.62 9.28
N VAL A 192 -2.09 -29.55 9.41
CA VAL A 192 -1.61 -28.22 9.81
C VAL A 192 -2.37 -27.84 11.08
N PHE A 193 -1.68 -27.86 12.21
CA PHE A 193 -2.29 -27.68 13.54
C PHE A 193 -1.84 -26.39 14.20
N PHE A 194 -2.80 -25.65 14.71
CA PHE A 194 -2.61 -24.44 15.49
C PHE A 194 -2.80 -24.74 16.97
N THR A 195 -1.82 -24.37 17.79
CA THR A 195 -1.84 -24.66 19.22
C THR A 195 -1.02 -23.64 20.00
N THR A 196 -1.09 -23.75 21.33
CA THR A 196 -0.28 -22.96 22.25
C THR A 196 0.69 -23.86 23.00
N ILE A 197 1.84 -23.32 23.40
CA ILE A 197 2.90 -24.09 24.03
C ILE A 197 2.45 -24.77 25.35
N GLN A 198 1.52 -24.14 26.07
CA GLN A 198 1.03 -24.64 27.35
C GLN A 198 0.29 -25.98 27.22
N LYS A 199 -0.25 -26.31 26.03
CA LYS A 199 -0.94 -27.59 25.78
C LYS A 199 0.00 -28.80 25.72
N PHE A 200 1.32 -28.58 25.67
CA PHE A 200 2.32 -29.65 25.71
C PHE A 200 2.75 -30.05 27.13
N VAL A 201 2.36 -29.30 28.17
CA VAL A 201 2.75 -29.62 29.55
C VAL A 201 2.05 -30.86 30.06
N SER A 202 2.83 -31.79 30.65
CA SER A 202 2.32 -32.95 31.35
C SER A 202 2.33 -32.73 32.87
N THR A 203 1.24 -33.10 33.55
CA THR A 203 1.13 -33.14 35.02
C THR A 203 1.47 -34.52 35.62
N SER A 204 1.78 -35.51 34.78
CA SER A 204 2.09 -36.88 35.19
C SER A 204 3.44 -37.35 34.61
N GLU A 205 4.16 -38.17 35.37
CA GLU A 205 5.44 -38.82 35.01
C GLU A 205 5.34 -39.77 33.80
N SER A 206 4.18 -39.86 33.14
CA SER A 206 3.86 -40.79 32.04
C SER A 206 3.60 -40.10 30.70
N GLY A 207 4.12 -38.89 30.49
CA GLY A 207 4.01 -38.18 29.21
C GLY A 207 4.99 -38.74 28.16
N GLY A 208 4.69 -39.89 27.57
CA GLY A 208 5.47 -40.44 26.46
C GLY A 208 5.34 -39.60 25.18
N ALA A 209 6.23 -39.86 24.21
CA ALA A 209 6.23 -39.17 22.92
C ALA A 209 4.86 -39.27 22.22
N LEU A 210 4.37 -38.13 21.70
CA LEU A 210 3.14 -38.06 20.92
C LEU A 210 3.36 -38.56 19.49
N SER A 211 4.55 -38.31 18.95
CA SER A 211 4.98 -38.82 17.65
C SER A 211 6.50 -38.82 17.52
N ASP A 212 7.06 -39.92 17.01
CA ASP A 212 8.49 -40.05 16.71
C ASP A 212 8.83 -39.74 15.24
N ARG A 213 7.90 -39.16 14.48
CA ARG A 213 8.10 -38.87 13.06
C ARG A 213 9.14 -37.76 12.86
N HIS A 214 10.05 -37.96 11.92
CA HIS A 214 11.06 -36.97 11.52
C HIS A 214 10.48 -35.84 10.65
N ASN A 215 9.36 -36.10 9.95
CA ASN A 215 8.70 -35.14 9.08
C ASN A 215 7.61 -34.35 9.82
N ILE A 216 7.94 -33.88 11.02
CA ILE A 216 7.15 -32.92 11.80
C ILE A 216 7.93 -31.61 11.85
N VAL A 217 7.29 -30.51 11.45
CA VAL A 217 7.88 -29.18 11.49
C VAL A 217 7.09 -28.31 12.45
N VAL A 218 7.77 -27.76 13.45
CA VAL A 218 7.21 -26.83 14.41
C VAL A 218 7.60 -25.40 14.01
N ILE A 219 6.59 -24.56 13.77
CA ILE A 219 6.73 -23.15 13.44
C ILE A 219 6.34 -22.35 14.69
N ALA A 220 7.30 -21.67 15.31
CA ALA A 220 7.04 -20.80 16.45
C ALA A 220 6.89 -19.35 16.00
N ASP A 221 5.75 -18.73 16.31
CA ASP A 221 5.55 -17.29 16.16
C ASP A 221 6.01 -16.54 17.41
N GLU A 222 6.71 -15.42 17.21
CA GLU A 222 7.40 -14.64 18.27
C GLU A 222 8.37 -15.46 19.11
N ALA A 223 9.28 -16.15 18.42
CA ALA A 223 10.28 -17.05 18.99
C ALA A 223 11.28 -16.43 19.99
N HIS A 224 11.23 -15.11 20.25
CA HIS A 224 12.10 -14.38 21.19
C HIS A 224 11.54 -14.30 22.63
N ARG A 225 10.38 -14.89 22.91
CA ARG A 225 9.75 -14.79 24.24
C ARG A 225 10.33 -15.83 25.20
N SER A 226 10.51 -15.44 26.47
CA SER A 226 11.02 -16.31 27.57
C SER A 226 10.24 -17.62 27.77
N GLN A 227 9.04 -17.73 27.20
CA GLN A 227 8.24 -18.96 27.22
C GLN A 227 8.91 -20.16 26.51
N TYR A 228 9.87 -19.90 25.63
CA TYR A 228 10.66 -20.95 24.97
C TYR A 228 11.96 -21.28 25.73
N ASP A 229 12.16 -20.72 26.93
CA ASP A 229 13.28 -21.07 27.79
C ASP A 229 13.20 -22.52 28.25
N PHE A 230 14.33 -23.21 28.21
CA PHE A 230 14.47 -24.57 28.73
C PHE A 230 14.30 -24.66 30.26
N ILE A 231 14.36 -23.51 30.96
CA ILE A 231 14.31 -23.41 32.42
C ILE A 231 12.87 -23.65 32.93
N ASP A 232 11.85 -23.18 32.20
CA ASP A 232 10.43 -23.27 32.61
C ASP A 232 9.73 -24.58 32.20
N GLY A 233 10.46 -25.56 31.65
CA GLY A 233 9.95 -26.91 31.35
C GLY A 233 9.00 -27.03 30.15
N TYR A 234 8.41 -25.95 29.65
CA TYR A 234 7.49 -25.94 28.49
C TYR A 234 8.16 -26.40 27.19
N ALA A 235 9.28 -25.77 26.80
CA ALA A 235 10.03 -26.13 25.59
C ALA A 235 10.58 -27.56 25.66
N ARG A 236 11.00 -27.99 26.86
CA ARG A 236 11.45 -29.36 27.12
C ARG A 236 10.33 -30.37 26.94
N ASN A 237 9.15 -30.14 27.54
CA ASN A 237 7.98 -31.01 27.38
C ASN A 237 7.56 -31.17 25.92
N MET A 238 7.67 -30.09 25.12
CA MET A 238 7.40 -30.15 23.68
C MET A 238 8.42 -31.00 22.92
N ARG A 239 9.73 -30.82 23.21
CA ARG A 239 10.80 -31.63 22.64
C ARG A 239 10.64 -33.10 23.01
N ASP A 240 10.31 -33.40 24.26
CA ASP A 240 10.06 -34.78 24.73
C ASP A 240 8.81 -35.38 24.07
N SER A 241 7.79 -34.57 23.80
CA SER A 241 6.58 -34.98 23.09
C SER A 241 6.80 -35.23 21.58
N LEU A 242 7.77 -34.55 20.98
CA LEU A 242 8.06 -34.55 19.54
C LEU A 242 9.58 -34.65 19.28
N PRO A 243 10.22 -35.77 19.65
CA PRO A 243 11.68 -35.87 19.74
C PRO A 243 12.43 -35.67 18.42
N ASN A 244 11.78 -35.99 17.29
CA ASN A 244 12.39 -35.90 15.96
C ASN A 244 11.85 -34.72 15.12
N ALA A 245 11.06 -33.82 15.72
CA ALA A 245 10.53 -32.66 15.02
C ALA A 245 11.61 -31.59 14.78
N SER A 246 11.54 -30.88 13.65
CA SER A 246 12.43 -29.77 13.33
C SER A 246 11.77 -28.42 13.62
N PHE A 247 12.53 -27.46 14.17
CA PHE A 247 11.99 -26.21 14.72
C PHE A 247 12.47 -25.00 13.92
N ILE A 248 11.54 -24.13 13.52
CA ILE A 248 11.81 -22.83 12.91
C ILE A 248 11.15 -21.73 13.72
N GLY A 249 11.90 -20.66 13.98
CA GLY A 249 11.42 -19.48 14.68
C GLY A 249 11.08 -18.35 13.71
N PHE A 250 9.95 -17.70 13.90
CA PHE A 250 9.60 -16.45 13.22
C PHE A 250 9.43 -15.35 14.25
N THR A 251 9.95 -14.17 13.96
CA THR A 251 9.81 -13.05 14.89
C THR A 251 9.77 -11.71 14.19
N GLY A 252 9.00 -10.77 14.77
CA GLY A 252 9.00 -9.36 14.37
C GLY A 252 10.19 -8.56 14.89
N THR A 253 11.00 -9.16 15.77
CA THR A 253 11.92 -8.47 16.66
C THR A 253 13.23 -9.25 16.79
N PRO A 254 14.38 -8.60 16.91
CA PRO A 254 15.65 -9.29 17.12
C PRO A 254 15.66 -10.01 18.49
N ILE A 255 16.14 -11.24 18.46
CA ILE A 255 16.66 -12.03 19.58
C ILE A 255 17.89 -11.31 20.15
N GLU A 256 17.92 -11.09 21.47
CA GLU A 256 19.07 -10.47 22.13
C GLU A 256 20.34 -11.31 21.96
N HIS A 257 21.51 -10.67 21.85
CA HIS A 257 22.78 -11.39 21.70
C HIS A 257 23.10 -12.35 22.87
N THR A 258 22.48 -12.12 24.03
CA THR A 258 22.58 -12.91 25.26
C THR A 258 21.58 -14.05 25.37
N ASP A 259 20.61 -14.14 24.45
CA ASP A 259 19.58 -15.19 24.47
C ASP A 259 20.11 -16.49 23.84
N ALA A 260 20.88 -17.21 24.64
CA ALA A 260 21.43 -18.53 24.29
C ALA A 260 20.33 -19.61 24.12
N ASN A 261 19.17 -19.42 24.75
CA ASN A 261 18.10 -20.40 24.78
C ASN A 261 17.35 -20.46 23.45
N THR A 262 17.01 -19.31 22.86
CA THR A 262 16.36 -19.26 21.53
C THR A 262 17.26 -19.89 20.45
N ARG A 263 18.58 -19.65 20.50
CA ARG A 263 19.54 -20.26 19.56
C ARG A 263 19.70 -21.76 19.76
N ALA A 264 19.57 -22.25 21.00
CA ALA A 264 19.58 -23.68 21.28
C ALA A 264 18.34 -24.40 20.70
N VAL A 265 17.17 -23.74 20.72
CA VAL A 265 15.92 -24.32 20.18
C VAL A 265 15.85 -24.23 18.65
N PHE A 266 16.08 -23.05 18.09
CA PHE A 266 15.80 -22.77 16.68
C PHE A 266 17.06 -22.70 15.81
N GLY A 267 18.20 -22.30 16.37
CA GLY A 267 19.43 -21.99 15.62
C GLY A 267 19.64 -20.49 15.41
N ASP A 268 20.62 -20.15 14.57
CA ASP A 268 20.93 -18.76 14.21
C ASP A 268 19.94 -18.18 13.16
N TYR A 269 20.05 -16.88 12.89
CA TYR A 269 19.25 -16.24 11.84
C TYR A 269 19.57 -16.81 10.46
N ILE A 270 18.51 -17.13 9.72
CA ILE A 270 18.56 -17.60 8.34
C ILE A 270 17.94 -16.60 7.37
N SER A 271 17.25 -15.56 7.85
CA SER A 271 16.80 -14.43 7.03
C SER A 271 16.46 -13.23 7.92
N ILE A 272 16.92 -12.04 7.53
CA ILE A 272 16.66 -10.78 8.23
C ILE A 272 16.04 -9.77 7.25
N TYR A 273 14.85 -9.29 7.60
CA TYR A 273 14.15 -8.19 6.95
C TYR A 273 13.71 -7.20 8.03
N ASP A 274 14.61 -6.29 8.36
CA ASP A 274 14.46 -5.35 9.46
C ASP A 274 13.54 -4.16 9.13
N ILE A 275 13.33 -3.28 10.11
CA ILE A 275 12.45 -2.11 9.98
C ILE A 275 12.96 -1.10 8.95
N GLN A 276 14.28 -0.90 8.86
CA GLN A 276 14.86 0.06 7.92
C GLN A 276 14.62 -0.40 6.49
N GLN A 277 14.93 -1.66 6.20
CA GLN A 277 14.70 -2.22 4.88
C GLN A 277 13.22 -2.17 4.50
N ALA A 278 12.32 -2.50 5.42
CA ALA A 278 10.89 -2.45 5.16
C ALA A 278 10.39 -1.05 4.81
N VAL A 279 10.96 -0.01 5.42
CA VAL A 279 10.68 1.38 5.09
C VAL A 279 11.27 1.76 3.73
N GLU A 280 12.52 1.40 3.44
CA GLU A 280 13.19 1.67 2.16
C GLU A 280 12.52 0.98 0.96
N ASP A 281 11.86 -0.15 1.21
CA ASP A 281 11.12 -0.91 0.21
C ASP A 281 9.68 -0.45 0.06
N GLY A 282 9.19 0.44 0.94
CA GLY A 282 7.80 0.88 0.99
C GLY A 282 6.84 -0.19 1.51
N ALA A 283 7.35 -1.25 2.16
CA ALA A 283 6.53 -2.27 2.81
C ALA A 283 5.94 -1.79 4.16
N THR A 284 6.59 -0.81 4.79
CA THR A 284 6.08 -0.08 5.96
C THR A 284 6.36 1.42 5.79
N VAL A 285 5.61 2.27 6.50
CA VAL A 285 5.88 3.72 6.55
C VAL A 285 6.79 4.08 7.74
N LYS A 286 7.43 5.25 7.68
CA LYS A 286 8.29 5.76 8.76
C LYS A 286 7.48 5.99 10.04
N ILE A 287 8.15 5.88 11.18
CA ILE A 287 7.59 6.26 12.49
C ILE A 287 8.27 7.56 12.91
N TYR A 288 7.47 8.53 13.36
CA TYR A 288 7.91 9.80 13.93
C TYR A 288 7.57 9.81 15.41
N TYR A 289 8.39 10.52 16.19
CA TYR A 289 8.23 10.63 17.62
C TYR A 289 8.06 12.10 18.01
N GLU A 290 7.12 12.34 18.91
CA GLU A 290 6.85 13.64 19.50
C GLU A 290 6.69 13.49 21.02
N GLY A 291 7.60 14.13 21.76
CA GLY A 291 7.53 14.16 23.22
C GLY A 291 6.64 15.31 23.71
N ARG A 292 5.51 14.98 24.33
CA ARG A 292 4.59 15.93 24.96
C ARG A 292 4.53 15.69 26.47
N LEU A 293 5.67 15.89 27.13
CA LEU A 293 5.80 15.65 28.56
C LEU A 293 4.75 16.46 29.35
N ALA A 294 3.71 15.78 29.84
CA ALA A 294 2.80 16.36 30.80
C ALA A 294 3.57 16.50 32.12
N LYS A 295 3.88 17.75 32.52
CA LYS A 295 4.65 18.02 33.74
C LYS A 295 4.05 17.24 34.91
N LEU A 296 4.77 16.20 35.34
CA LEU A 296 4.49 15.51 36.58
C LEU A 296 4.87 16.49 37.70
N GLU A 297 3.89 17.22 38.23
CA GLU A 297 4.04 17.95 39.49
C GLU A 297 4.17 16.93 40.62
N LEU A 298 5.32 16.25 40.67
CA LEU A 298 5.70 15.36 41.74
C LEU A 298 6.16 16.21 42.92
N ASP A 299 5.49 16.02 44.05
CA ASP A 299 5.95 16.52 45.34
C ASP A 299 7.40 16.02 45.57
N GLU A 300 8.31 16.86 46.06
CA GLU A 300 9.76 16.56 46.08
C GLU A 300 10.12 15.29 46.87
N LYS A 301 9.21 14.81 47.72
CA LYS A 301 9.33 13.59 48.53
C LYS A 301 9.03 12.29 47.76
N GLU A 302 8.34 12.37 46.62
CA GLU A 302 7.94 11.20 45.81
C GLU A 302 8.90 10.93 44.63
N LYS A 303 9.64 11.96 44.16
CA LYS A 303 10.65 11.86 43.10
C LYS A 303 11.74 10.79 43.30
N PRO A 304 12.25 10.52 44.52
CA PRO A 304 13.32 9.52 44.72
C PRO A 304 12.87 8.05 44.62
N LYS A 305 11.56 7.77 44.51
CA LYS A 305 11.01 6.40 44.49
C LYS A 305 10.80 5.83 43.08
N ILE A 306 10.92 6.67 42.05
CA ILE A 306 10.70 6.27 40.65
C ILE A 306 12.07 5.94 40.05
N ASP A 307 12.31 4.64 39.90
CA ASP A 307 13.54 4.06 39.36
C ASP A 307 13.50 4.11 37.82
N PRO A 308 14.50 4.68 37.12
CA PRO A 308 14.54 4.74 35.66
C PRO A 308 14.71 3.35 34.99
N THR A 309 14.99 2.29 35.74
CA THR A 309 15.05 0.90 35.24
C THR A 309 13.73 0.16 35.46
N PHE A 310 12.60 0.78 35.09
CA PHE A 310 11.31 0.11 35.17
C PHE A 310 11.16 -0.89 34.01
N ASP A 311 11.45 -2.16 34.29
CA ASP A 311 11.22 -3.22 33.32
C ASP A 311 9.74 -3.65 33.33
N GLU A 312 9.05 -3.53 32.19
CA GLU A 312 7.75 -4.19 32.00
C GLU A 312 7.99 -5.71 31.98
N VAL A 313 7.95 -6.33 33.16
CA VAL A 313 7.88 -7.79 33.29
C VAL A 313 6.58 -8.17 33.96
N THR A 314 5.51 -8.23 33.17
CA THR A 314 4.30 -8.95 33.58
C THR A 314 3.99 -10.04 32.57
N GLU A 315 4.88 -11.03 32.51
CA GLU A 315 4.61 -12.45 32.20
C GLU A 315 5.94 -13.22 32.23
N GLY A 316 6.42 -13.58 33.44
CA GLY A 316 7.57 -14.49 33.56
C GLY A 316 8.34 -14.49 34.89
N GLU A 317 8.34 -13.39 35.65
CA GLU A 317 9.25 -13.33 36.82
C GLU A 317 8.77 -14.03 38.11
N GLU A 318 9.74 -14.42 38.94
CA GLU A 318 9.58 -15.04 40.26
C GLU A 318 8.65 -14.24 41.19
N LEU A 319 7.96 -14.97 42.09
CA LEU A 319 6.93 -14.45 43.01
C LEU A 319 7.40 -13.24 43.85
N GLU A 320 8.67 -13.18 44.27
CA GLU A 320 9.20 -12.07 45.09
C GLU A 320 9.45 -10.78 44.30
N LYS A 321 9.87 -10.87 43.02
CA LYS A 321 10.05 -9.69 42.15
C LYS A 321 8.70 -9.08 41.76
N LYS A 322 7.68 -9.92 41.57
CA LYS A 322 6.30 -9.49 41.26
C LYS A 322 5.69 -8.59 42.33
N GLU A 323 5.97 -8.80 43.62
CA GLU A 323 5.42 -7.94 44.67
C GLU A 323 6.07 -6.55 44.71
N LYS A 324 7.40 -6.47 44.58
CA LYS A 324 8.11 -5.18 44.52
C LYS A 324 7.72 -4.36 43.28
N LEU A 325 7.55 -5.02 42.14
CA LEU A 325 7.07 -4.40 40.91
C LEU A 325 5.64 -3.85 41.05
N LYS A 326 4.74 -4.60 41.73
CA LYS A 326 3.36 -4.13 42.00
C LYS A 326 3.32 -2.85 42.84
N THR A 327 4.14 -2.74 43.88
CA THR A 327 4.16 -1.54 44.73
C THR A 327 4.68 -0.31 43.97
N LYS A 328 5.75 -0.47 43.18
CA LYS A 328 6.28 0.63 42.34
C LYS A 328 5.29 1.04 41.24
N TRP A 329 4.64 0.07 40.61
CA TRP A 329 3.60 0.32 39.60
C TRP A 329 2.40 1.09 40.17
N ALA A 330 1.94 0.72 41.36
CA ALA A 330 0.85 1.41 42.04
C ALA A 330 1.19 2.87 42.39
N ALA A 331 2.45 3.14 42.80
CA ALA A 331 2.90 4.50 43.07
C ALA A 331 2.92 5.35 41.78
N LEU A 332 3.44 4.80 40.68
CA LEU A 332 3.44 5.50 39.39
C LEU A 332 2.01 5.72 38.86
N GLU A 333 1.13 4.73 38.99
CA GLU A 333 -0.29 4.84 38.62
C GLU A 333 -1.00 5.95 39.40
N ALA A 334 -0.70 6.10 40.70
CA ALA A 334 -1.29 7.14 41.52
C ALA A 334 -0.90 8.55 41.02
N VAL A 335 0.34 8.73 40.56
CA VAL A 335 0.84 10.01 40.04
C VAL A 335 0.29 10.30 38.63
N VAL A 336 0.41 9.33 37.73
CA VAL A 336 0.00 9.47 36.33
C VAL A 336 -1.53 9.62 36.23
N GLY A 337 -2.26 8.89 37.06
CA GLY A 337 -3.72 8.90 37.09
C GLY A 337 -4.34 9.95 38.01
N THR A 338 -3.67 11.07 38.24
CA THR A 338 -4.26 12.23 38.95
C THR A 338 -5.24 12.96 38.04
N GLU A 339 -6.39 13.36 38.59
CA GLU A 339 -7.47 14.02 37.81
C GLU A 339 -6.97 15.26 37.05
N LYS A 340 -6.15 16.09 37.71
CA LYS A 340 -5.53 17.27 37.08
C LYS A 340 -4.69 16.91 35.84
N ARG A 341 -3.85 15.86 35.94
CA ARG A 341 -3.01 15.43 34.81
C ARG A 341 -3.84 14.79 33.71
N ILE A 342 -4.79 13.92 34.07
CA ILE A 342 -5.70 13.28 33.10
C ILE A 342 -6.47 14.35 32.31
N GLY A 343 -6.95 15.41 32.97
CA GLY A 343 -7.63 16.53 32.29
C GLY A 343 -6.72 17.26 31.28
N LEU A 344 -5.46 17.51 31.65
CA LEU A 344 -4.47 18.12 30.74
C LEU A 344 -4.15 17.22 29.55
N VAL A 345 -3.94 15.92 29.78
CA VAL A 345 -3.68 14.93 28.73
C VAL A 345 -4.91 14.77 27.83
N ALA A 346 -6.12 14.73 28.38
CA ALA A 346 -7.37 14.67 27.62
C ALA A 346 -7.52 15.87 26.69
N GLN A 347 -7.28 17.08 27.20
CA GLN A 347 -7.33 18.31 26.42
C GLN A 347 -6.32 18.29 25.27
N ASP A 348 -5.07 17.92 25.55
CA ASP A 348 -4.03 17.84 24.52
C ASP A 348 -4.34 16.78 23.46
N ILE A 349 -4.79 15.59 23.86
CA ILE A 349 -5.19 14.52 22.93
C ILE A 349 -6.29 15.01 22.00
N VAL A 350 -7.35 15.64 22.53
CA VAL A 350 -8.48 16.15 21.74
C VAL A 350 -7.99 17.21 20.75
N ASP A 351 -7.28 18.24 21.23
CA ASP A 351 -6.80 19.34 20.39
C ASP A 351 -5.83 18.85 19.31
N HIS A 352 -4.92 17.93 19.67
CA HIS A 352 -3.97 17.33 18.74
C HIS A 352 -4.67 16.45 17.71
N PHE A 353 -5.62 15.61 18.14
CA PHE A 353 -6.32 14.68 17.26
C PHE A 353 -7.17 15.44 16.23
N GLU A 354 -7.91 16.46 16.66
CA GLU A 354 -8.70 17.30 15.76
C GLU A 354 -7.82 18.02 14.73
N LYS A 355 -6.69 18.60 15.15
CA LYS A 355 -5.73 19.24 14.22
C LYS A 355 -5.17 18.25 13.20
N ARG A 356 -5.01 16.98 13.56
CA ARG A 356 -4.57 15.94 12.61
C ARG A 356 -5.69 15.53 11.67
N LEU A 357 -6.91 15.36 12.16
CA LEU A 357 -8.09 15.04 11.34
C LEU A 357 -8.43 16.16 10.35
N ASP A 358 -8.11 17.42 10.66
CA ASP A 358 -8.22 18.55 9.73
C ASP A 358 -7.29 18.38 8.50
N VAL A 359 -6.21 17.60 8.63
CA VAL A 359 -5.17 17.46 7.58
C VAL A 359 -5.20 16.11 6.89
N MET A 360 -5.55 15.05 7.61
CA MET A 360 -5.68 13.70 7.05
C MET A 360 -6.73 12.89 7.83
N ASP A 361 -7.55 12.14 7.11
CA ASP A 361 -8.39 11.14 7.75
C ASP A 361 -7.55 9.99 8.30
N GLY A 362 -8.01 9.44 9.40
CA GLY A 362 -7.51 8.20 9.95
C GLY A 362 -7.90 8.03 11.40
N LYS A 363 -7.17 7.16 12.09
CA LYS A 363 -7.54 6.71 13.43
C LYS A 363 -6.43 6.95 14.45
N GLY A 364 -6.85 7.12 15.69
CA GLY A 364 -5.98 7.26 16.86
C GLY A 364 -6.13 6.09 17.83
N MET A 365 -5.05 5.71 18.49
CA MET A 365 -5.04 4.75 19.60
C MET A 365 -4.36 5.37 20.80
N ILE A 366 -4.98 5.26 21.97
CA ILE A 366 -4.45 5.75 23.24
C ILE A 366 -4.11 4.56 24.11
N VAL A 367 -2.85 4.47 24.55
CA VAL A 367 -2.33 3.40 25.38
C VAL A 367 -2.12 3.93 26.78
N THR A 368 -2.89 3.45 27.75
CA THR A 368 -2.79 3.88 29.16
C THR A 368 -2.25 2.75 30.04
N MET A 369 -1.70 3.10 31.20
CA MET A 369 -1.08 2.12 32.10
C MET A 369 -2.07 1.24 32.90
N SER A 370 -3.29 1.72 33.15
CA SER A 370 -4.27 1.00 33.97
C SER A 370 -5.69 1.15 33.47
N ARG A 371 -6.54 0.19 33.84
CA ARG A 371 -7.96 0.17 33.48
C ARG A 371 -8.73 1.35 34.08
N ARG A 372 -8.33 1.77 35.29
CA ARG A 372 -8.85 2.99 35.93
C ARG A 372 -8.56 4.21 35.06
N ILE A 373 -7.30 4.39 34.66
CA ILE A 373 -6.90 5.51 33.80
C ILE A 373 -7.58 5.45 32.43
N CYS A 374 -7.84 4.26 31.87
CA CYS A 374 -8.67 4.16 30.65
C CYS A 374 -10.03 4.85 30.83
N VAL A 375 -10.72 4.56 31.93
CA VAL A 375 -12.08 5.06 32.21
C VAL A 375 -12.03 6.55 32.58
N ASP A 376 -11.10 6.94 33.46
CA ASP A 376 -10.92 8.34 33.86
C ASP A 376 -10.61 9.23 32.64
N LEU A 377 -9.71 8.78 31.75
CA LEU A 377 -9.36 9.51 30.52
C LEU A 377 -10.53 9.54 29.52
N TYR A 378 -11.27 8.45 29.39
CA TYR A 378 -12.48 8.42 28.57
C TYR A 378 -13.50 9.46 29.06
N ASN A 379 -13.77 9.50 30.35
CA ASN A 379 -14.69 10.45 30.96
C ASN A 379 -14.22 11.90 30.76
N ALA A 380 -12.92 12.16 30.92
CA ALA A 380 -12.34 13.48 30.67
C ALA A 380 -12.49 13.91 29.21
N ILE A 381 -12.23 13.01 28.24
CA ILE A 381 -12.41 13.31 26.81
C ILE A 381 -13.90 13.54 26.49
N VAL A 382 -14.80 12.72 27.02
CA VAL A 382 -16.25 12.86 26.81
C VAL A 382 -16.79 14.16 27.43
N ALA A 383 -16.23 14.62 28.55
CA ALA A 383 -16.58 15.91 29.11
C ALA A 383 -16.21 17.09 28.19
N LEU A 384 -15.12 16.95 27.41
CA LEU A 384 -14.67 17.95 26.44
C LEU A 384 -15.41 17.85 25.09
N ARG A 385 -15.83 16.63 24.69
CA ARG A 385 -16.54 16.31 23.45
C ARG A 385 -17.68 15.32 23.71
N PRO A 386 -18.83 15.78 24.25
CA PRO A 386 -19.96 14.91 24.59
C PRO A 386 -20.50 14.12 23.40
N GLU A 387 -20.42 14.67 22.19
CA GLU A 387 -20.89 14.07 20.95
C GLU A 387 -20.03 12.89 20.45
N TRP A 388 -18.83 12.68 21.01
CA TRP A 388 -18.00 11.53 20.67
C TRP A 388 -18.47 10.25 21.38
N HIS A 389 -19.23 10.38 22.46
CA HIS A 389 -19.74 9.27 23.25
C HIS A 389 -20.99 8.62 22.62
N SER A 390 -21.13 7.33 22.86
CA SER A 390 -22.39 6.60 22.68
C SER A 390 -22.34 5.32 23.53
N ASP A 391 -23.47 4.95 24.14
CA ASP A 391 -23.62 3.66 24.82
C ASP A 391 -23.72 2.48 23.84
N ASP A 392 -24.16 2.73 22.60
CA ASP A 392 -24.26 1.70 21.57
C ASP A 392 -22.89 1.42 20.96
N ASP A 393 -22.45 0.16 21.01
CA ASP A 393 -21.21 -0.32 20.39
C ASP A 393 -21.18 -0.20 18.88
N LYS A 394 -22.31 0.09 18.23
CA LYS A 394 -22.40 0.36 16.79
C LYS A 394 -22.24 1.83 16.44
N GLN A 395 -22.17 2.71 17.44
CA GLN A 395 -22.05 4.16 17.28
C GLN A 395 -20.89 4.71 18.12
N GLY A 396 -20.71 6.03 18.11
CA GLY A 396 -19.68 6.74 18.88
C GLY A 396 -18.33 6.81 18.18
N VAL A 397 -17.63 7.91 18.42
CA VAL A 397 -16.30 8.22 17.86
C VAL A 397 -15.19 7.61 18.73
N ILE A 398 -15.43 7.50 20.04
CA ILE A 398 -14.47 6.96 21.01
C ILE A 398 -15.03 5.76 21.78
N LYS A 399 -14.21 4.72 21.96
CA LYS A 399 -14.51 3.54 22.81
C LYS A 399 -13.28 3.07 23.58
N ILE A 400 -13.51 2.44 24.73
CA ILE A 400 -12.49 1.70 25.48
C ILE A 400 -12.52 0.23 25.09
N VAL A 401 -11.36 -0.39 24.89
CA VAL A 401 -11.22 -1.85 24.76
C VAL A 401 -10.26 -2.37 25.81
N MET A 402 -10.80 -3.06 26.81
CA MET A 402 -10.06 -3.63 27.92
C MET A 402 -10.66 -4.96 28.39
N THR A 403 -9.86 -5.72 29.15
CA THR A 403 -10.32 -6.91 29.86
C THR A 403 -11.13 -6.53 31.10
N GLY A 404 -12.10 -7.37 31.46
CA GLY A 404 -12.92 -7.18 32.65
C GLY A 404 -12.83 -8.34 33.63
N ASN A 405 -13.08 -8.03 34.89
CA ASN A 405 -12.98 -8.91 36.04
C ASN A 405 -14.26 -8.75 36.89
N ALA A 406 -14.64 -9.79 37.64
CA ALA A 406 -15.84 -9.75 38.49
C ALA A 406 -15.76 -8.73 39.64
N SER A 407 -14.53 -8.33 40.03
CA SER A 407 -14.28 -7.35 41.10
C SER A 407 -14.21 -5.90 40.60
N ASP A 408 -14.47 -5.65 39.32
CA ASP A 408 -14.36 -4.30 38.76
C ASP A 408 -15.55 -3.41 39.17
N PRO A 409 -15.33 -2.10 39.36
CA PRO A 409 -16.40 -1.14 39.59
C PRO A 409 -17.53 -1.23 38.57
N GLN A 410 -18.77 -0.98 39.01
CA GLN A 410 -19.96 -1.09 38.17
C GLN A 410 -19.89 -0.17 36.94
N GLU A 411 -19.35 1.03 37.11
CA GLU A 411 -19.08 2.01 36.05
C GLU A 411 -18.20 1.47 34.91
N TRP A 412 -17.32 0.50 35.18
CA TRP A 412 -16.44 -0.07 34.15
C TRP A 412 -17.15 -1.13 33.30
N GLN A 413 -18.24 -1.70 33.80
CA GLN A 413 -18.94 -2.82 33.16
C GLN A 413 -19.48 -2.43 31.78
N ALA A 414 -19.81 -1.15 31.56
CA ALA A 414 -20.22 -0.64 30.24
C ALA A 414 -19.13 -0.80 29.16
N HIS A 415 -17.86 -0.87 29.56
CA HIS A 415 -16.72 -1.01 28.67
C HIS A 415 -16.21 -2.46 28.54
N VAL A 416 -16.64 -3.34 29.45
CA VAL A 416 -16.30 -4.77 29.44
C VAL A 416 -17.25 -5.50 28.49
N ARG A 417 -16.67 -6.16 27.48
CA ARG A 417 -17.43 -6.80 26.39
C ARG A 417 -17.08 -8.26 26.23
N THR A 418 -18.06 -9.04 25.75
CA THR A 418 -17.85 -10.43 25.33
C THR A 418 -16.94 -10.51 24.10
N LYS A 419 -16.36 -11.69 23.82
CA LYS A 419 -15.48 -11.90 22.66
C LYS A 419 -16.12 -11.44 21.35
N ALA A 420 -17.38 -11.84 21.10
CA ALA A 420 -18.12 -11.47 19.89
C ALA A 420 -18.30 -9.94 19.74
N ARG A 421 -18.66 -9.23 20.82
CA ARG A 421 -18.80 -7.76 20.79
C ARG A 421 -17.46 -7.06 20.56
N ARG A 422 -16.35 -7.60 21.11
CA ARG A 422 -15.00 -7.08 20.85
C ARG A 422 -14.58 -7.27 19.39
N GLU A 423 -14.95 -8.40 18.77
CA GLU A 423 -14.71 -8.65 17.35
C GLU A 423 -15.51 -7.69 16.45
N GLU A 424 -16.73 -7.32 16.84
CA GLU A 424 -17.52 -6.31 16.13
C GLU A 424 -16.88 -4.92 16.22
N LEU A 425 -16.43 -4.51 17.40
CA LEU A 425 -15.66 -3.25 17.55
C LEU A 425 -14.35 -3.27 16.77
N ALA A 426 -13.66 -4.40 16.74
CA ALA A 426 -12.45 -4.58 15.94
C ALA A 426 -12.73 -4.39 14.44
N LYS A 427 -13.87 -4.88 13.93
CA LYS A 427 -14.29 -4.67 12.54
C LYS A 427 -14.58 -3.20 12.26
N ARG A 428 -15.39 -2.54 13.10
CA ARG A 428 -15.67 -1.09 13.01
C ARG A 428 -14.40 -0.26 13.03
N PHE A 429 -13.50 -0.55 13.95
CA PHE A 429 -12.25 0.21 14.07
C PHE A 429 -11.31 -0.02 12.88
N LYS A 430 -11.35 -1.17 12.21
CA LYS A 430 -10.57 -1.40 10.98
C LYS A 430 -11.13 -0.67 9.76
N ASP A 431 -12.44 -0.47 9.71
CA ASP A 431 -13.10 0.22 8.61
C ASP A 431 -12.76 1.72 8.63
N ALA A 432 -12.16 2.22 7.55
CA ALA A 432 -11.71 3.61 7.47
C ALA A 432 -12.88 4.61 7.47
N ASP A 433 -14.03 4.21 6.92
CA ASP A 433 -15.20 5.07 6.73
C ASP A 433 -16.12 5.09 7.98
N ASP A 434 -15.88 4.21 8.96
CA ASP A 434 -16.65 4.16 10.21
C ASP A 434 -16.32 5.37 11.11
N SER A 435 -17.34 5.87 11.81
CA SER A 435 -17.24 7.00 12.75
C SER A 435 -16.37 6.71 13.98
N PHE A 436 -16.08 5.45 14.30
CA PHE A 436 -15.20 5.04 15.39
C PHE A 436 -13.73 5.31 15.03
N LYS A 437 -13.24 6.50 15.41
CA LYS A 437 -11.92 7.03 15.03
C LYS A 437 -10.87 6.96 16.15
N LEU A 438 -11.26 6.86 17.43
CA LEU A 438 -10.31 6.90 18.56
C LEU A 438 -10.56 5.76 19.55
N VAL A 439 -9.55 4.94 19.88
CA VAL A 439 -9.70 3.85 20.88
C VAL A 439 -8.76 4.03 22.06
N ILE A 440 -9.24 3.76 23.27
CA ILE A 440 -8.42 3.67 24.48
C ILE A 440 -8.20 2.19 24.85
N VAL A 441 -6.94 1.80 25.05
CA VAL A 441 -6.54 0.44 25.42
C VAL A 441 -5.48 0.47 26.53
N ARG A 442 -5.41 -0.64 27.28
CA ARG A 442 -4.28 -0.90 28.21
C ARG A 442 -3.28 -1.88 27.61
N ASP A 443 -3.72 -3.12 27.39
CA ASP A 443 -2.89 -4.21 26.86
C ASP A 443 -3.48 -4.86 25.59
N MET A 444 -4.80 -4.69 25.39
CA MET A 444 -5.48 -5.23 24.22
C MET A 444 -5.05 -4.47 22.97
N TRP A 445 -5.03 -5.17 21.83
CA TRP A 445 -4.73 -4.61 20.50
C TRP A 445 -3.31 -4.05 20.29
N LEU A 446 -2.42 -4.15 21.29
CA LEU A 446 -0.99 -3.84 21.11
C LEU A 446 -0.26 -4.92 20.30
N THR A 447 -0.77 -6.14 20.30
CA THR A 447 -0.25 -7.30 19.56
C THR A 447 -1.29 -7.85 18.59
N GLY A 448 -0.84 -8.29 17.41
CA GLY A 448 -1.69 -8.88 16.37
C GLY A 448 -2.63 -7.91 15.63
N PHE A 449 -3.19 -6.91 16.28
CA PHE A 449 -4.20 -6.03 15.69
C PHE A 449 -3.62 -5.17 14.55
N ASP A 450 -4.27 -5.20 13.39
CA ASP A 450 -3.80 -4.52 12.18
C ASP A 450 -4.87 -3.55 11.68
N VAL A 451 -4.53 -2.26 11.67
CA VAL A 451 -5.41 -1.15 11.30
C VAL A 451 -4.61 -0.21 10.39
N PRO A 452 -4.62 -0.43 9.06
CA PRO A 452 -3.94 0.44 8.10
C PRO A 452 -4.20 1.95 8.29
N PRO A 453 -5.44 2.42 8.53
CA PRO A 453 -5.71 3.86 8.71
C PRO A 453 -5.26 4.43 10.07
N LEU A 454 -4.68 3.63 10.98
CA LEU A 454 -4.19 4.13 12.27
C LEU A 454 -2.95 5.00 12.06
N HIS A 455 -3.08 6.32 12.22
CA HIS A 455 -1.99 7.26 11.95
C HIS A 455 -1.26 7.77 13.20
N THR A 456 -1.90 7.70 14.38
CA THR A 456 -1.34 8.25 15.63
C THR A 456 -1.57 7.28 16.78
N MET A 457 -0.52 7.09 17.58
CA MET A 457 -0.58 6.39 18.85
C MET A 457 -0.13 7.33 19.96
N TYR A 458 -1.01 7.55 20.93
CA TYR A 458 -0.76 8.31 22.14
C TYR A 458 -0.35 7.34 23.24
N ILE A 459 0.83 7.52 23.83
CA ILE A 459 1.36 6.62 24.84
C ILE A 459 1.43 7.35 26.18
N ASP A 460 0.62 6.86 27.12
CA ASP A 460 0.61 7.22 28.55
C ASP A 460 0.82 5.96 29.41
N LYS A 461 1.77 5.13 28.97
CA LYS A 461 2.17 3.87 29.61
C LYS A 461 3.70 3.72 29.53
N PRO A 462 4.40 3.39 30.63
CA PRO A 462 5.80 2.99 30.58
C PRO A 462 5.94 1.72 29.75
N MET A 463 6.76 1.78 28.70
CA MET A 463 6.99 0.66 27.79
C MET A 463 8.45 0.65 27.33
N GLN A 464 9.01 -0.54 27.11
CA GLN A 464 10.37 -0.69 26.62
C GLN A 464 10.58 -2.02 25.89
N GLY A 465 11.75 -2.16 25.26
CA GLY A 465 12.14 -3.38 24.56
C GLY A 465 11.11 -3.82 23.52
N HIS A 466 10.83 -5.13 23.49
CA HIS A 466 9.96 -5.75 22.50
C HIS A 466 8.49 -5.32 22.61
N GLY A 467 8.00 -5.07 23.83
CA GLY A 467 6.64 -4.60 24.07
C GLY A 467 6.39 -3.22 23.45
N LEU A 468 7.34 -2.29 23.61
CA LEU A 468 7.30 -0.97 22.97
C LEU A 468 7.31 -1.10 21.45
N MET A 469 8.19 -1.92 20.89
CA MET A 469 8.31 -2.10 19.44
C MET A 469 7.05 -2.72 18.81
N GLN A 470 6.42 -3.68 19.49
CA GLN A 470 5.17 -4.29 19.03
C GLN A 470 4.02 -3.28 19.00
N ALA A 471 3.95 -2.37 19.98
CA ALA A 471 2.95 -1.31 20.05
C ALA A 471 3.18 -0.26 18.94
N ILE A 472 4.38 0.32 18.81
CA ILE A 472 4.62 1.37 17.81
C ILE A 472 4.51 0.85 16.38
N ALA A 473 4.80 -0.43 16.13
CA ALA A 473 4.61 -1.05 14.82
C ALA A 473 3.13 -1.32 14.46
N ARG A 474 2.18 -0.73 15.19
CA ARG A 474 0.78 -0.61 14.78
C ARG A 474 0.55 0.59 13.87
N VAL A 475 1.33 1.66 14.03
CA VAL A 475 1.19 2.89 13.22
C VAL A 475 2.03 2.89 11.95
N ASN A 476 2.85 1.86 11.70
CA ASN A 476 3.76 1.78 10.55
C ASN A 476 3.16 1.14 9.28
N ARG A 477 1.85 0.89 9.25
CA ARG A 477 1.17 0.26 8.11
C ARG A 477 1.01 1.25 6.95
N VAL A 478 1.26 0.75 5.74
CA VAL A 478 1.01 1.46 4.48
C VAL A 478 -0.50 1.57 4.28
N TYR A 479 -0.96 2.78 3.99
CA TYR A 479 -2.37 3.06 3.74
C TYR A 479 -2.51 4.36 2.95
N LYS A 480 -2.99 4.29 1.70
CA LYS A 480 -3.14 5.46 0.82
C LYS A 480 -1.86 6.30 0.79
N ASP A 481 -1.97 7.62 0.91
CA ASP A 481 -0.84 8.55 0.99
C ASP A 481 -0.39 8.83 2.44
N LYS A 482 -0.65 7.92 3.39
CA LYS A 482 -0.19 8.09 4.77
C LYS A 482 1.34 8.24 4.80
N PRO A 483 1.87 9.38 5.25
CA PRO A 483 3.31 9.67 5.13
C PRO A 483 4.15 8.95 6.20
N GLY A 484 3.52 8.52 7.29
CA GLY A 484 4.16 7.92 8.45
C GLY A 484 3.16 7.69 9.59
N GLY A 485 3.60 6.92 10.59
CA GLY A 485 2.93 6.84 11.89
C GLY A 485 3.53 7.84 12.86
N LEU A 486 2.71 8.46 13.71
CA LEU A 486 3.17 9.37 14.77
C LEU A 486 2.98 8.73 16.14
N ILE A 487 4.03 8.72 16.95
CA ILE A 487 4.00 8.38 18.37
C ILE A 487 4.04 9.67 19.17
N VAL A 488 2.99 9.91 19.96
CA VAL A 488 2.90 11.03 20.90
C VAL A 488 3.07 10.49 22.31
N ASP A 489 4.10 10.92 23.01
CA ASP A 489 4.48 10.38 24.30
C ASP A 489 4.32 11.39 25.44
N TYR A 490 3.59 10.99 26.49
CA TYR A 490 3.32 11.81 27.68
C TYR A 490 4.18 11.48 28.91
N LEU A 491 5.04 10.46 28.83
CA LEU A 491 5.85 9.95 29.96
C LEU A 491 7.37 10.03 29.77
N GLY A 492 7.88 10.18 28.55
CA GLY A 492 9.31 10.30 28.28
C GLY A 492 9.99 8.99 27.87
N LEU A 493 9.46 8.31 26.86
CA LEU A 493 9.93 7.08 26.27
C LEU A 493 11.07 7.26 25.25
N ALA A 494 11.46 8.49 24.91
CA ALA A 494 12.50 8.79 23.91
C ALA A 494 13.74 7.89 24.04
N TYR A 495 14.30 7.77 25.24
CA TYR A 495 15.48 6.93 25.50
C TYR A 495 15.21 5.44 25.28
N HIS A 496 14.10 4.91 25.81
CA HIS A 496 13.72 3.51 25.63
C HIS A 496 13.41 3.18 24.18
N LEU A 497 12.82 4.13 23.45
CA LEU A 497 12.51 4.01 22.04
C LEU A 497 13.77 4.01 21.17
N GLN A 498 14.71 4.91 21.44
CA GLN A 498 16.01 4.95 20.76
C GLN A 498 16.79 3.66 21.02
N LYS A 499 16.83 3.20 22.27
CA LYS A 499 17.48 1.94 22.65
C LYS A 499 16.83 0.75 21.96
N ALA A 500 15.49 0.70 21.89
CA ALA A 500 14.78 -0.38 21.22
C ALA A 500 15.07 -0.39 19.71
N LEU A 501 15.05 0.76 19.03
CA LEU A 501 15.33 0.82 17.60
C LEU A 501 16.77 0.49 17.22
N ALA A 502 17.73 0.86 18.07
CA ALA A 502 19.13 0.51 17.86
C ALA A 502 19.33 -1.01 17.78
N THR A 503 18.61 -1.79 18.61
CA THR A 503 18.66 -3.25 18.56
C THR A 503 17.99 -3.80 17.28
N TYR A 504 17.03 -3.07 16.70
CA TYR A 504 16.18 -3.51 15.58
C TYR A 504 16.74 -3.15 14.21
N THR A 505 17.98 -2.68 14.14
CA THR A 505 18.70 -2.42 12.89
C THR A 505 20.08 -3.03 12.95
N GLU A 506 20.34 -4.03 12.10
CA GLU A 506 21.65 -4.68 12.01
C GLU A 506 22.39 -4.21 10.74
N ALA A 507 23.59 -3.65 10.96
CA ALA A 507 24.61 -3.17 10.01
C ALA A 507 24.49 -1.72 9.47
N GLY A 508 25.11 -0.76 10.20
CA GLY A 508 25.77 0.43 9.63
C GLY A 508 24.99 1.76 9.65
N HIS A 509 23.67 1.68 9.68
CA HIS A 509 22.68 2.76 9.85
C HIS A 509 22.36 3.22 11.29
N PRO A 510 22.82 4.34 11.89
CA PRO A 510 22.11 4.86 13.05
C PRO A 510 20.66 5.17 12.65
N SER A 511 19.72 4.34 13.12
CA SER A 511 18.29 4.55 12.91
C SER A 511 17.80 5.58 13.91
N GLU A 512 18.00 6.85 13.58
CA GLU A 512 17.33 7.94 14.30
C GLU A 512 15.86 7.97 13.88
N ILE A 513 14.96 7.95 14.86
CA ILE A 513 13.60 8.43 14.60
C ILE A 513 13.74 9.92 14.30
N PRO A 514 13.26 10.39 13.16
CA PRO A 514 13.22 11.81 12.92
C PRO A 514 12.33 12.45 13.99
N ASP A 515 12.91 13.35 14.77
CA ASP A 515 12.14 14.23 15.64
C ASP A 515 11.17 15.07 14.78
N GLN A 516 10.08 15.54 15.38
CA GLN A 516 9.15 16.46 14.74
C GLN A 516 9.87 17.69 14.17
N ASP A 517 10.93 18.18 14.83
CA ASP A 517 11.79 19.23 14.29
C ASP A 517 12.44 18.86 12.95
N GLN A 518 12.87 17.62 12.76
CA GLN A 518 13.39 17.15 11.47
C GLN A 518 12.29 17.08 10.42
N ALA A 519 11.08 16.65 10.79
CA ALA A 519 9.93 16.65 9.90
C ALA A 519 9.53 18.08 9.46
N VAL A 520 9.56 19.04 10.38
CA VAL A 520 9.31 20.45 10.10
C VAL A 520 10.41 21.05 9.22
N ASN A 521 11.68 20.74 9.48
CA ASN A 521 12.78 21.20 8.63
C ASN A 521 12.67 20.64 7.21
N GLU A 522 12.28 19.37 7.06
CA GLU A 522 12.02 18.78 5.75
C GLU A 522 10.82 19.44 5.07
N LEU A 523 9.73 19.68 5.81
CA LEU A 523 8.58 20.45 5.35
C LEU A 523 9.01 21.83 4.81
N LEU A 524 9.81 22.58 5.57
CA LEU A 524 10.27 23.92 5.18
C LEU A 524 11.18 23.88 3.94
N LYS A 525 12.04 22.86 3.79
CA LYS A 525 12.82 22.66 2.56
C LYS A 525 11.91 22.42 1.36
N ARG A 526 10.90 21.54 1.50
CA ARG A 526 9.92 21.28 0.42
C ARG A 526 9.08 22.52 0.11
N TYR A 527 8.77 23.31 1.13
CA TYR A 527 8.02 24.56 0.99
C TYR A 527 8.84 25.59 0.20
N GLU A 528 10.14 25.72 0.45
CA GLU A 528 11.02 26.58 -0.36
C GLU A 528 11.12 26.12 -1.81
N ILE A 529 11.09 24.82 -2.10
CA ILE A 529 11.03 24.32 -3.49
C ILE A 529 9.74 24.80 -4.17
N CYS A 530 8.58 24.68 -3.50
CA CYS A 530 7.32 25.18 -4.02
C CYS A 530 7.34 26.70 -4.20
N LYS A 531 7.84 27.48 -3.22
CA LYS A 531 8.03 28.93 -3.38
C LYS A 531 8.93 29.27 -4.57
N GLY A 532 10.00 28.50 -4.77
CA GLY A 532 10.90 28.66 -5.91
C GLY A 532 10.20 28.45 -7.25
N LEU A 533 9.27 27.48 -7.33
CA LEU A 533 8.42 27.28 -8.51
C LEU A 533 7.44 28.44 -8.74
N PHE A 534 7.03 29.17 -7.70
CA PHE A 534 6.17 30.35 -7.81
C PHE A 534 6.93 31.67 -7.64
N TYR A 535 8.25 31.68 -7.82
CA TYR A 535 9.06 32.87 -7.63
C TYR A 535 8.60 34.01 -8.56
N GLY A 536 8.26 35.16 -7.98
CA GLY A 536 7.74 36.32 -8.72
C GLY A 536 6.24 36.24 -9.05
N PHE A 537 5.52 35.25 -8.53
CA PHE A 537 4.05 35.19 -8.58
C PHE A 537 3.45 35.60 -7.22
N ASP A 538 2.51 36.54 -7.23
CA ASP A 538 1.78 36.95 -6.03
C ASP A 538 0.48 36.14 -5.89
N TRP A 539 0.44 35.24 -4.90
CA TRP A 539 -0.72 34.41 -4.59
C TRP A 539 -1.54 34.93 -3.40
N SER A 540 -1.23 36.10 -2.84
CA SER A 540 -1.96 36.68 -1.68
C SER A 540 -3.46 36.85 -1.93
N LYS A 541 -3.84 37.10 -3.19
CA LYS A 541 -5.24 37.24 -3.65
C LYS A 541 -6.05 35.94 -3.49
N PHE A 542 -5.41 34.78 -3.38
CA PHE A 542 -6.09 33.52 -3.09
C PHE A 542 -6.72 33.51 -1.69
N PHE A 543 -6.10 34.17 -0.71
CA PHE A 543 -6.59 34.22 0.66
C PHE A 543 -7.48 35.44 0.90
N ASN A 544 -7.02 36.61 0.46
CA ASN A 544 -7.58 37.91 0.86
C ASN A 544 -8.43 38.59 -0.24
N GLY A 545 -8.50 38.01 -1.43
CA GLY A 545 -9.25 38.56 -2.55
C GLY A 545 -10.76 38.32 -2.47
N THR A 546 -11.51 39.06 -3.27
CA THR A 546 -12.93 38.78 -3.57
C THR A 546 -13.09 37.41 -4.23
N ALA A 547 -14.31 36.84 -4.23
CA ALA A 547 -14.58 35.55 -4.87
C ALA A 547 -14.08 35.49 -6.33
N GLN A 548 -14.25 36.59 -7.09
CA GLN A 548 -13.75 36.70 -8.46
C GLN A 548 -12.21 36.69 -8.54
N GLU A 549 -11.53 37.37 -7.61
CA GLU A 549 -10.06 37.40 -7.58
C GLU A 549 -9.45 36.05 -7.18
N LYS A 550 -10.10 35.33 -6.26
CA LYS A 550 -9.74 33.96 -5.88
C LYS A 550 -9.90 32.97 -7.04
N LEU A 551 -10.91 33.16 -7.89
CA LEU A 551 -11.06 32.37 -9.11
C LEU A 551 -10.00 32.70 -10.17
N ASN A 552 -9.65 33.98 -10.31
CA ASN A 552 -8.73 34.44 -11.35
C ASN A 552 -7.25 34.15 -11.05
N VAL A 553 -6.86 33.96 -9.79
CA VAL A 553 -5.46 33.70 -9.40
C VAL A 553 -5.01 32.29 -9.83
N LEU A 554 -5.89 31.29 -9.85
CA LEU A 554 -5.55 29.91 -10.19
C LEU A 554 -5.10 29.76 -11.66
N PRO A 555 -5.83 30.26 -12.68
CA PRO A 555 -5.36 30.23 -14.07
C PRO A 555 -4.03 30.97 -14.27
N GLN A 556 -3.82 32.10 -13.58
CA GLN A 556 -2.56 32.85 -13.66
C GLN A 556 -1.39 32.06 -13.04
N ALA A 557 -1.65 31.36 -11.94
CA ALA A 557 -0.68 30.47 -11.31
C ALA A 557 -0.33 29.27 -12.21
N GLN A 558 -1.32 28.67 -12.88
CA GLN A 558 -1.09 27.61 -13.87
C GLN A 558 -0.23 28.09 -15.03
N GLU A 559 -0.53 29.27 -15.58
CA GLU A 559 0.27 29.90 -16.64
C GLU A 559 1.72 30.13 -16.21
N HIS A 560 1.91 30.64 -14.98
CA HIS A 560 3.24 30.85 -14.42
C HIS A 560 4.07 29.56 -14.36
N ILE A 561 3.44 28.45 -13.93
CA ILE A 561 4.09 27.14 -13.84
C ILE A 561 4.33 26.54 -15.23
N LEU A 562 3.35 26.59 -16.13
CA LEU A 562 3.44 26.00 -17.47
C LEU A 562 4.46 26.71 -18.36
N LYS A 563 4.79 27.97 -18.08
CA LYS A 563 5.84 28.72 -18.76
C LYS A 563 7.25 28.19 -18.44
N GLN A 564 7.43 27.50 -17.31
CA GLN A 564 8.71 26.96 -16.88
C GLN A 564 9.02 25.61 -17.53
N GLU A 565 10.30 25.33 -17.73
CA GLU A 565 10.75 24.04 -18.22
C GLU A 565 10.40 22.92 -17.21
N ASP A 566 9.71 21.89 -17.70
CA ASP A 566 9.13 20.80 -16.90
C ASP A 566 8.29 21.26 -15.69
N GLY A 567 7.79 22.49 -15.70
CA GLY A 567 7.16 23.13 -14.53
C GLY A 567 5.98 22.33 -13.97
N LYS A 568 5.14 21.77 -14.86
CA LYS A 568 4.03 20.89 -14.46
C LYS A 568 4.52 19.66 -13.69
N LYS A 569 5.46 18.89 -14.25
CA LYS A 569 5.97 17.66 -13.63
C LYS A 569 6.63 17.97 -12.28
N ARG A 570 7.43 19.04 -12.23
CA ARG A 570 8.10 19.52 -11.02
C ARG A 570 7.11 19.94 -9.94
N LEU A 571 6.06 20.69 -10.30
CA LEU A 571 5.02 21.09 -9.33
C LEU A 571 4.26 19.87 -8.79
N LEU A 572 3.82 18.95 -9.66
CA LEU A 572 3.09 17.76 -9.22
C LEU A 572 3.89 16.95 -8.17
N GLN A 573 5.20 16.81 -8.41
CA GLN A 573 6.10 16.13 -7.47
C GLN A 573 6.31 16.96 -6.19
N ALA A 574 6.71 18.23 -6.31
CA ALA A 574 7.03 19.09 -5.18
C ALA A 574 5.84 19.26 -4.23
N VAL A 575 4.64 19.48 -4.76
CA VAL A 575 3.42 19.63 -3.93
C VAL A 575 3.02 18.32 -3.27
N ARG A 576 3.25 17.17 -3.91
CA ARG A 576 3.03 15.85 -3.29
C ARG A 576 3.96 15.64 -2.10
N GLU A 577 5.25 15.85 -2.30
CA GLU A 577 6.28 15.73 -1.24
C GLU A 577 6.04 16.73 -0.09
N LEU A 578 5.62 17.96 -0.43
CA LEU A 578 5.25 18.99 0.53
C LEU A 578 4.04 18.56 1.38
N SER A 579 2.99 18.04 0.74
CA SER A 579 1.77 17.60 1.43
C SER A 579 2.04 16.43 2.37
N LEU A 580 2.88 15.46 1.94
CA LEU A 580 3.34 14.35 2.79
C LEU A 580 4.11 14.87 4.01
N SER A 581 5.03 15.81 3.80
CA SER A 581 5.84 16.39 4.88
C SER A 581 4.98 17.22 5.84
N PHE A 582 3.94 17.88 5.34
CA PHE A 582 3.03 18.69 6.16
C PHE A 582 2.21 17.84 7.12
N ALA A 583 1.63 16.74 6.65
CA ALA A 583 0.89 15.80 7.50
C ALA A 583 1.76 15.15 8.59
N LEU A 584 3.08 15.11 8.39
CA LEU A 584 4.04 14.66 9.41
C LEU A 584 4.39 15.74 10.43
N ALA A 585 4.54 16.99 9.97
CA ALA A 585 4.94 18.11 10.79
C ALA A 585 3.80 18.67 11.66
N VAL A 586 2.54 18.47 11.26
CA VAL A 586 1.37 18.91 12.04
C VAL A 586 1.29 18.12 13.36
N PRO A 587 1.13 18.81 14.52
CA PRO A 587 0.60 20.18 14.64
C PRO A 587 1.61 21.29 14.98
N ASP A 588 2.90 21.17 14.61
CA ASP A 588 3.91 22.21 14.88
C ASP A 588 3.48 23.59 14.34
N GLU A 589 3.72 24.65 15.12
CA GLU A 589 3.30 26.01 14.76
C GLU A 589 3.90 26.50 13.44
N ARG A 590 5.15 26.14 13.13
CA ARG A 590 5.80 26.50 11.86
C ARG A 590 5.14 25.79 10.69
N ALA A 591 4.68 24.55 10.89
CA ALA A 591 3.91 23.83 9.89
C ALA A 591 2.55 24.51 9.68
N LEU A 592 1.82 24.79 10.77
CA LEU A 592 0.53 25.47 10.73
C LEU A 592 0.61 26.86 10.07
N ALA A 593 1.72 27.59 10.27
CA ALA A 593 1.95 28.90 9.68
C ALA A 593 1.98 28.90 8.14
N ILE A 594 2.38 27.79 7.51
CA ILE A 594 2.43 27.65 6.04
C ILE A 594 1.25 26.85 5.46
N ARG A 595 0.28 26.44 6.30
CA ARG A 595 -0.89 25.63 5.90
C ARG A 595 -1.64 26.26 4.74
N ASP A 596 -1.87 27.57 4.82
CA ASP A 596 -2.69 28.28 3.84
C ASP A 596 -1.98 28.28 2.47
N ASP A 597 -0.66 28.54 2.43
CA ASP A 597 0.14 28.43 1.21
C ASP A 597 0.15 27.01 0.62
N ILE A 598 0.22 25.98 1.46
CA ILE A 598 0.13 24.59 1.01
C ILE A 598 -1.22 24.34 0.34
N ALA A 599 -2.32 24.87 0.89
CA ALA A 599 -3.64 24.76 0.30
C ALA A 599 -3.71 25.43 -1.08
N PHE A 600 -3.06 26.60 -1.26
CA PHE A 600 -2.93 27.23 -2.58
C PHE A 600 -2.15 26.33 -3.57
N PHE A 601 -0.99 25.80 -3.17
CA PHE A 601 -0.20 24.93 -4.04
C PHE A 601 -0.95 23.64 -4.43
N GLN A 602 -1.69 23.06 -3.49
CA GLN A 602 -2.57 21.92 -3.74
C GLN A 602 -3.70 22.28 -4.72
N ALA A 603 -4.32 23.45 -4.60
CA ALA A 603 -5.35 23.92 -5.52
C ALA A 603 -4.81 24.07 -6.96
N VAL A 604 -3.62 24.65 -7.14
CA VAL A 604 -2.96 24.77 -8.46
C VAL A 604 -2.63 23.38 -9.03
N ARG A 605 -2.09 22.48 -8.19
CA ARG A 605 -1.83 21.08 -8.58
C ARG A 605 -3.11 20.38 -9.05
N ALA A 606 -4.20 20.49 -8.29
CA ALA A 606 -5.48 19.87 -8.63
C ALA A 606 -6.03 20.42 -9.96
N ALA A 607 -5.93 21.73 -10.18
CA ALA A 607 -6.32 22.37 -11.44
C ALA A 607 -5.48 21.88 -12.64
N LEU A 608 -4.18 21.66 -12.46
CA LEU A 608 -3.28 21.10 -13.50
C LEU A 608 -3.56 19.61 -13.79
N ILE A 609 -4.01 18.83 -12.82
CA ILE A 609 -4.40 17.42 -13.03
C ILE A 609 -5.74 17.36 -13.77
N LYS A 610 -6.76 18.11 -13.34
CA LYS A 610 -8.09 18.11 -13.99
C LYS A 610 -8.06 18.64 -15.41
N SER A 611 -7.17 19.59 -15.72
CA SER A 611 -6.92 20.04 -17.10
C SER A 611 -6.32 18.96 -18.00
N THR A 612 -5.89 17.79 -17.48
CA THR A 612 -5.12 16.81 -18.27
C THR A 612 -5.56 15.35 -18.23
N VAL A 613 -6.57 14.97 -17.44
CA VAL A 613 -7.04 13.57 -17.35
C VAL A 613 -8.44 13.39 -17.96
N GLU A 614 -8.61 12.27 -18.69
CA GLU A 614 -9.84 11.73 -19.29
C GLU A 614 -10.84 11.21 -18.26
N GLY A 615 -12.09 11.00 -18.70
CA GLY A 615 -13.08 10.22 -17.96
C GLY A 615 -12.61 8.79 -17.71
N GLU A 616 -12.19 8.52 -16.48
CA GLU A 616 -12.48 7.33 -15.68
C GLU A 616 -12.14 7.68 -14.22
N LYS A 617 -12.97 7.23 -13.28
CA LYS A 617 -12.82 7.50 -11.84
C LYS A 617 -11.49 6.94 -11.33
N SER A 618 -10.43 7.74 -11.32
CA SER A 618 -9.17 7.40 -10.63
C SER A 618 -8.53 8.59 -9.89
N ALA A 619 -9.30 9.62 -9.59
CA ALA A 619 -8.84 10.82 -8.89
C ALA A 619 -9.49 11.01 -7.50
N GLU A 620 -10.19 10.01 -6.97
CA GLU A 620 -10.93 10.16 -5.70
C GLU A 620 -10.03 10.11 -4.46
N ASP A 621 -8.97 9.29 -4.44
CA ASP A 621 -8.14 9.12 -3.23
C ASP A 621 -7.20 10.30 -2.94
N ILE A 622 -6.70 10.97 -3.98
CA ILE A 622 -5.86 12.17 -3.84
C ILE A 622 -6.72 13.40 -3.53
N ASP A 623 -7.93 13.49 -4.11
CA ASP A 623 -8.86 14.60 -3.85
C ASP A 623 -9.45 14.52 -2.43
N GLN A 624 -9.57 13.35 -1.79
CA GLN A 624 -10.21 13.23 -0.47
C GLN A 624 -9.38 13.82 0.68
N ALA A 625 -8.07 13.51 0.74
CA ALA A 625 -7.16 14.10 1.74
C ALA A 625 -6.99 15.62 1.53
N ILE A 626 -7.03 16.06 0.27
CA ILE A 626 -6.99 17.48 -0.11
C ILE A 626 -8.31 18.19 0.22
N ARG A 627 -9.46 17.53 0.06
CA ARG A 627 -10.79 18.04 0.44
C ARG A 627 -10.94 18.26 1.94
N GLN A 628 -10.31 17.43 2.78
CA GLN A 628 -10.34 17.63 4.23
C GLN A 628 -9.55 18.87 4.67
N ILE A 629 -8.35 19.08 4.11
CA ILE A 629 -7.55 20.31 4.32
C ILE A 629 -8.34 21.57 3.87
N LEU A 630 -9.07 21.47 2.75
CA LEU A 630 -9.86 22.57 2.19
C LEU A 630 -11.17 22.85 2.95
N SER A 631 -11.68 21.92 3.75
CA SER A 631 -13.04 21.98 4.32
C SER A 631 -13.30 23.15 5.27
N ARG A 632 -12.25 23.78 5.81
CA ARG A 632 -12.37 25.01 6.62
C ARG A 632 -11.74 26.27 6.01
N ALA A 633 -10.75 26.15 5.13
CA ALA A 633 -10.15 27.32 4.46
C ALA A 633 -11.04 27.90 3.36
N VAL A 634 -11.96 27.09 2.81
CA VAL A 634 -12.87 27.47 1.72
C VAL A 634 -14.31 27.13 2.08
N ALA A 635 -14.80 27.62 3.23
CA ALA A 635 -16.24 27.66 3.52
C ALA A 635 -17.02 28.66 2.62
N ALA A 636 -16.41 29.15 1.52
CA ALA A 636 -16.99 30.14 0.62
C ALA A 636 -17.12 29.68 -0.84
N SER A 637 -16.78 28.45 -1.21
CA SER A 637 -17.11 27.94 -2.55
C SER A 637 -17.18 26.41 -2.59
N ASP A 638 -18.32 25.87 -2.19
CA ASP A 638 -18.77 24.50 -2.49
C ASP A 638 -18.99 24.24 -4.00
N GLN A 639 -18.54 25.15 -4.87
CA GLN A 639 -18.54 24.97 -6.30
C GLN A 639 -17.17 24.47 -6.74
N VAL A 640 -17.12 23.20 -7.14
CA VAL A 640 -16.06 22.65 -7.98
C VAL A 640 -15.82 23.63 -9.13
N ILE A 641 -14.67 24.30 -9.10
CA ILE A 641 -14.34 25.32 -10.09
C ILE A 641 -14.10 24.61 -11.43
N ASP A 642 -15.04 24.82 -12.35
CA ASP A 642 -14.86 24.45 -13.75
C ASP A 642 -13.82 25.38 -14.38
N ILE A 643 -12.81 24.81 -15.05
CA ILE A 643 -11.71 25.52 -15.71
C ILE A 643 -12.27 26.48 -16.77
N PHE A 644 -13.38 26.12 -17.41
CA PHE A 644 -14.08 27.00 -18.33
C PHE A 644 -14.63 28.23 -17.59
N ALA A 645 -15.33 28.04 -16.48
CA ALA A 645 -15.87 29.14 -15.70
C ALA A 645 -14.78 30.07 -15.10
N ALA A 646 -13.65 29.51 -14.65
CA ALA A 646 -12.53 30.29 -14.12
C ALA A 646 -11.76 31.09 -15.18
N ALA A 647 -11.77 30.65 -16.44
CA ALA A 647 -11.21 31.37 -17.58
C ALA A 647 -12.22 32.34 -18.25
N GLY A 648 -13.45 32.44 -17.74
CA GLY A 648 -14.53 33.24 -18.33
C GLY A 648 -15.23 32.61 -19.53
N LEU A 649 -15.05 31.30 -19.75
CA LEU A 649 -15.61 30.51 -20.85
C LEU A 649 -16.91 29.82 -20.41
N LYS A 650 -17.91 29.76 -21.29
CA LYS A 650 -19.15 29.01 -21.03
C LYS A 650 -18.90 27.51 -21.16
N LYS A 651 -19.56 26.69 -20.33
CA LYS A 651 -19.57 25.22 -20.49
C LYS A 651 -20.07 24.87 -21.90
N PRO A 652 -19.29 24.14 -22.72
CA PRO A 652 -19.72 23.82 -24.07
C PRO A 652 -20.74 22.67 -24.04
N GLU A 653 -21.94 22.93 -24.56
CA GLU A 653 -22.86 21.87 -25.00
C GLU A 653 -22.61 21.60 -26.50
N ILE A 654 -22.12 20.39 -26.79
CA ILE A 654 -22.22 19.71 -28.10
C ILE A 654 -21.58 20.45 -29.29
N SER A 655 -20.25 20.56 -29.28
CA SER A 655 -19.32 20.39 -30.42
C SER A 655 -17.95 20.85 -29.95
N ILE A 656 -17.06 19.90 -29.69
CA ILE A 656 -15.80 20.09 -28.93
C ILE A 656 -14.77 20.99 -29.65
N LEU A 657 -15.08 21.49 -30.86
CA LEU A 657 -14.20 22.29 -31.71
C LEU A 657 -14.98 23.36 -32.51
N SER A 658 -15.95 24.05 -31.89
CA SER A 658 -16.64 25.16 -32.57
C SER A 658 -15.68 26.32 -32.88
N GLU A 659 -15.88 26.99 -34.02
CA GLU A 659 -15.10 28.19 -34.39
C GLU A 659 -15.14 29.27 -33.30
N GLU A 660 -16.28 29.41 -32.64
CA GLU A 660 -16.48 30.35 -31.53
C GLU A 660 -15.57 30.00 -30.34
N PHE A 661 -15.54 28.73 -29.93
CA PHE A 661 -14.71 28.27 -28.81
C PHE A 661 -13.22 28.36 -29.13
N LEU A 662 -12.79 27.97 -30.33
CA LEU A 662 -11.38 28.09 -30.76
C LEU A 662 -10.93 29.55 -30.80
N ALA A 663 -11.81 30.46 -31.23
CA ALA A 663 -11.54 31.89 -31.21
C ALA A 663 -11.43 32.44 -29.77
N GLU A 664 -12.24 31.96 -28.84
CA GLU A 664 -12.15 32.32 -27.42
C GLU A 664 -10.84 31.82 -26.79
N VAL A 665 -10.46 30.56 -27.02
CA VAL A 665 -9.20 29.98 -26.50
C VAL A 665 -7.98 30.70 -27.08
N SER A 666 -8.00 31.07 -28.37
CA SER A 666 -6.95 31.87 -28.99
C SER A 666 -6.74 33.24 -28.33
N ARG A 667 -7.85 33.84 -27.83
CA ARG A 667 -7.85 35.15 -27.17
C ARG A 667 -7.49 35.08 -25.69
N MET A 668 -7.34 33.90 -25.09
CA MET A 668 -6.96 33.76 -23.68
C MET A 668 -5.63 34.48 -23.40
N PRO A 669 -5.54 35.26 -22.31
CA PRO A 669 -4.28 35.88 -21.88
C PRO A 669 -3.21 34.82 -21.52
N GLN A 670 -3.63 33.72 -20.90
CA GLN A 670 -2.80 32.60 -20.46
C GLN A 670 -2.51 31.66 -21.65
N LYS A 671 -1.48 31.98 -22.43
CA LYS A 671 -1.17 31.25 -23.67
C LYS A 671 -0.69 29.82 -23.43
N ASN A 672 0.10 29.58 -22.39
CA ASN A 672 0.61 28.23 -22.09
C ASN A 672 -0.53 27.33 -21.55
N LEU A 673 -1.45 27.92 -20.77
CA LEU A 673 -2.70 27.25 -20.39
C LEU A 673 -3.58 26.92 -21.61
N ALA A 674 -3.73 27.85 -22.55
CA ALA A 674 -4.48 27.64 -23.78
C ALA A 674 -3.92 26.49 -24.63
N ILE A 675 -2.59 26.38 -24.75
CA ILE A 675 -1.92 25.26 -25.43
C ILE A 675 -2.27 23.92 -24.75
N GLU A 676 -2.18 23.84 -23.43
CA GLU A 676 -2.47 22.59 -22.71
C GLU A 676 -3.96 22.21 -22.82
N LEU A 677 -4.88 23.19 -22.83
CA LEU A 677 -6.30 22.98 -23.09
C LEU A 677 -6.56 22.45 -24.52
N LEU A 678 -6.05 23.13 -25.55
CA LEU A 678 -6.20 22.71 -26.94
C LEU A 678 -5.61 21.32 -27.16
N ARG A 679 -4.41 21.06 -26.62
CA ARG A 679 -3.76 19.76 -26.67
C ARG A 679 -4.65 18.66 -26.08
N LYS A 680 -5.30 18.90 -24.94
CA LYS A 680 -6.23 17.92 -24.36
C LYS A 680 -7.42 17.69 -25.27
N LEU A 681 -8.11 18.75 -25.67
CA LEU A 681 -9.32 18.64 -26.51
C LEU A 681 -9.04 17.93 -27.83
N LEU A 682 -7.92 18.25 -28.49
CA LEU A 682 -7.49 17.59 -29.71
C LEU A 682 -7.12 16.13 -29.47
N ASN A 683 -6.44 15.79 -28.38
CA ASN A 683 -6.15 14.39 -28.04
C ASN A 683 -7.42 13.59 -27.77
N ASP A 684 -8.39 14.15 -27.02
CA ASP A 684 -9.65 13.50 -26.70
C ASP A 684 -10.47 13.25 -27.97
N GLU A 685 -10.56 14.26 -28.85
CA GLU A 685 -11.20 14.13 -30.16
C GLU A 685 -10.46 13.12 -31.06
N LEU A 686 -9.13 13.13 -31.09
CA LEU A 686 -8.33 12.18 -31.87
C LEU A 686 -8.51 10.74 -31.40
N LYS A 687 -8.63 10.52 -30.08
CA LYS A 687 -8.92 9.19 -29.51
C LYS A 687 -10.32 8.71 -29.86
N MET A 688 -11.32 9.60 -29.81
CA MET A 688 -12.67 9.28 -30.26
C MET A 688 -12.69 8.91 -31.76
N ARG A 689 -11.94 9.66 -32.58
CA ARG A 689 -11.79 9.37 -34.02
C ARG A 689 -10.96 8.15 -34.32
N MET A 690 -9.97 7.82 -33.48
CA MET A 690 -9.13 6.65 -33.66
C MET A 690 -9.96 5.36 -33.56
N LYS A 691 -11.14 5.40 -32.93
CA LYS A 691 -12.11 4.29 -32.93
C LYS A 691 -12.84 4.11 -34.28
N LYS A 692 -12.75 5.07 -35.19
CA LYS A 692 -13.46 5.07 -36.49
C LYS A 692 -12.50 5.08 -37.68
N ASN A 693 -11.45 5.91 -37.67
CA ASN A 693 -10.50 6.05 -38.77
C ASN A 693 -9.05 6.10 -38.26
N LEU A 694 -8.35 4.98 -38.37
CA LEU A 694 -6.99 4.78 -37.85
C LEU A 694 -5.96 5.62 -38.62
N VAL A 695 -6.07 5.67 -39.94
CA VAL A 695 -5.08 6.27 -40.83
C VAL A 695 -5.06 7.78 -40.67
N GLN A 696 -6.24 8.38 -40.69
CA GLN A 696 -6.40 9.81 -40.47
C GLN A 696 -5.98 10.21 -39.05
N SER A 697 -6.42 9.46 -38.02
CA SER A 697 -6.00 9.72 -36.64
C SER A 697 -4.48 9.64 -36.45
N ARG A 698 -3.79 8.67 -37.06
CA ARG A 698 -2.31 8.57 -36.99
C ARG A 698 -1.63 9.83 -37.53
N SER A 699 -2.05 10.30 -38.70
CA SER A 699 -1.47 11.51 -39.31
C SER A 699 -1.64 12.76 -38.44
N PHE A 700 -2.83 12.95 -37.86
CA PHE A 700 -3.12 14.07 -36.98
C PHE A 700 -2.45 13.92 -35.59
N THR A 701 -2.28 12.70 -35.08
CA THR A 701 -1.50 12.45 -33.87
C THR A 701 -0.03 12.82 -34.07
N GLU A 702 0.57 12.45 -35.21
CA GLU A 702 1.96 12.84 -35.52
C GLU A 702 2.13 14.36 -35.64
N LEU A 703 1.17 15.04 -36.30
CA LEU A 703 1.14 16.50 -36.39
C LEU A 703 1.03 17.14 -35.00
N LEU A 704 0.10 16.67 -34.16
CA LEU A 704 -0.07 17.13 -32.78
C LEU A 704 1.22 16.94 -31.97
N GLU A 705 1.81 15.75 -32.00
CA GLU A 705 3.06 15.46 -31.29
C GLU A 705 4.21 16.35 -31.76
N ARG A 706 4.33 16.57 -33.08
CA ARG A 706 5.37 17.42 -33.66
C ARG A 706 5.22 18.88 -33.21
N THR A 707 4.01 19.43 -33.24
CA THR A 707 3.72 20.80 -32.77
C THR A 707 4.03 20.94 -31.28
N ILE A 708 3.65 19.95 -30.45
CA ILE A 708 3.96 19.95 -29.02
C ILE A 708 5.46 19.81 -28.75
N ARG A 709 6.19 18.94 -29.46
CA ARG A 709 7.65 18.83 -29.32
C ARG A 709 8.34 20.14 -29.72
N SER A 710 7.86 20.79 -30.78
CA SER A 710 8.41 22.06 -31.26
C SER A 710 8.20 23.19 -30.23
N TYR A 711 7.08 23.17 -29.51
CA TYR A 711 6.82 24.04 -28.36
C TYR A 711 7.72 23.73 -27.15
N GLN A 712 7.83 22.46 -26.76
CA GLN A 712 8.67 22.03 -25.64
C GLN A 712 10.15 22.38 -25.83
N ASN A 713 10.64 22.26 -27.06
CA ASN A 713 11.99 22.64 -27.46
C ASN A 713 12.16 24.16 -27.68
N ARG A 714 11.13 24.98 -27.42
CA ARG A 714 11.08 26.45 -27.63
C ARG A 714 11.41 26.92 -29.04
N THR A 715 11.25 26.04 -30.03
CA THR A 715 11.43 26.34 -31.46
C THR A 715 10.30 27.20 -32.03
N LEU A 716 9.11 27.16 -31.41
CA LEU A 716 7.95 27.97 -31.77
C LEU A 716 7.50 28.82 -30.58
N ALA A 717 6.99 30.03 -30.86
CA ALA A 717 6.34 30.87 -29.86
C ALA A 717 4.94 30.32 -29.50
N ALA A 718 4.48 30.56 -28.27
CA ALA A 718 3.19 30.05 -27.80
C ALA A 718 2.00 30.43 -28.71
N ALA A 719 2.04 31.63 -29.31
CA ALA A 719 1.02 32.07 -30.25
C ALA A 719 1.01 31.25 -31.56
N GLU A 720 2.19 30.90 -32.09
CA GLU A 720 2.34 30.10 -33.30
C GLU A 720 1.83 28.67 -33.07
N VAL A 721 2.15 28.10 -31.90
CA VAL A 721 1.66 26.78 -31.48
C VAL A 721 0.14 26.75 -31.39
N ILE A 722 -0.48 27.78 -30.79
CA ILE A 722 -1.94 27.90 -30.74
C ILE A 722 -2.52 27.94 -32.16
N THR A 723 -1.91 28.71 -33.08
CA THR A 723 -2.34 28.76 -34.48
C THR A 723 -2.22 27.40 -35.17
N GLU A 724 -1.11 26.67 -34.96
CA GLU A 724 -0.95 25.31 -35.51
C GLU A 724 -1.97 24.32 -34.94
N LEU A 725 -2.27 24.39 -33.63
CA LEU A 725 -3.28 23.53 -33.01
C LEU A 725 -4.71 23.88 -33.48
N ILE A 726 -5.02 25.15 -33.69
CA ILE A 726 -6.30 25.58 -34.28
C ILE A 726 -6.40 25.11 -35.72
N LYS A 727 -5.34 25.27 -36.51
CA LYS A 727 -5.30 24.76 -37.89
C LYS A 727 -5.49 23.25 -37.93
N LEU A 728 -4.84 22.50 -37.04
CA LEU A 728 -5.05 21.06 -36.90
C LEU A 728 -6.53 20.75 -36.61
N SER A 729 -7.17 21.52 -35.73
CA SER A 729 -8.61 21.40 -35.46
C SER A 729 -9.47 21.68 -36.70
N GLU A 730 -9.12 22.67 -37.52
CA GLU A 730 -9.82 23.02 -38.76
C GLU A 730 -9.66 21.90 -39.80
N ASP A 731 -8.44 21.41 -40.00
CA ASP A 731 -8.10 20.31 -40.90
C ASP A 731 -8.88 19.04 -40.50
N MET A 732 -9.01 18.76 -39.18
CA MET A 732 -9.83 17.67 -38.65
C MET A 732 -11.33 17.85 -38.98
N ARG A 733 -11.87 19.06 -38.91
CA ARG A 733 -13.27 19.33 -39.26
C ARG A 733 -13.51 19.23 -40.77
N GLU A 734 -12.56 19.70 -41.58
CA GLU A 734 -12.67 19.61 -43.04
C GLU A 734 -12.60 18.15 -43.52
N ALA A 735 -11.71 17.36 -42.92
CA ALA A 735 -11.63 15.92 -43.12
C ALA A 735 -12.98 15.20 -42.87
N GLN A 736 -13.77 15.65 -41.90
CA GLN A 736 -15.12 15.12 -41.63
C GLN A 736 -16.10 15.47 -42.74
N LYS A 737 -16.12 16.73 -43.20
CA LYS A 737 -16.97 17.19 -44.31
C LYS A 737 -16.61 16.51 -45.64
N ARG A 738 -15.37 16.02 -45.80
CA ARG A 738 -14.92 15.28 -46.99
C ARG A 738 -15.69 13.97 -47.17
N GLY A 739 -16.02 13.25 -46.09
CA GLY A 739 -16.87 12.06 -46.14
C GLY A 739 -18.25 12.33 -46.73
N GLU A 740 -18.88 13.42 -46.29
CA GLU A 740 -20.18 13.88 -46.78
C GLU A 740 -20.13 14.28 -48.27
N LYS A 741 -19.09 15.00 -48.69
CA LYS A 741 -18.89 15.40 -50.10
C LYS A 741 -18.67 14.22 -51.04
N LEU A 742 -18.02 13.15 -50.57
CA LEU A 742 -17.75 11.95 -51.37
C LEU A 742 -18.93 10.96 -51.39
N ASN A 743 -20.02 11.25 -50.68
CA ASN A 743 -21.20 10.39 -50.54
C ASN A 743 -20.83 8.97 -50.05
N LEU A 744 -19.92 8.91 -49.09
CA LEU A 744 -19.47 7.69 -48.41
C LEU A 744 -19.92 7.71 -46.95
N THR A 745 -20.23 6.55 -46.39
CA THR A 745 -20.49 6.42 -44.94
C THR A 745 -19.21 6.60 -44.12
N GLU A 746 -19.33 6.81 -42.80
CA GLU A 746 -18.16 6.95 -41.90
C GLU A 746 -17.24 5.71 -41.94
N ASP A 747 -17.81 4.51 -42.10
CA ASP A 747 -17.03 3.28 -42.25
C ASP A 747 -16.33 3.27 -43.63
N GLU A 748 -17.03 3.64 -44.70
CA GLU A 748 -16.49 3.66 -46.06
C GLU A 748 -15.37 4.66 -46.26
N ILE A 749 -15.46 5.87 -45.67
CA ILE A 749 -14.40 6.88 -45.76
C ILE A 749 -13.13 6.41 -45.03
N ALA A 750 -13.24 5.64 -43.95
CA ALA A 750 -12.09 5.09 -43.24
C ALA A 750 -11.35 4.03 -44.07
N PHE A 751 -12.08 3.18 -44.78
CA PHE A 751 -11.47 2.24 -45.73
C PHE A 751 -10.94 2.93 -46.99
N TYR A 752 -11.57 4.02 -47.45
CA TYR A 752 -11.06 4.87 -48.52
C TYR A 752 -9.71 5.47 -48.15
N ASP A 753 -9.60 6.09 -46.97
CA ASP A 753 -8.35 6.68 -46.46
C ASP A 753 -7.24 5.63 -46.29
N ALA A 754 -7.60 4.40 -45.89
CA ALA A 754 -6.65 3.27 -45.81
C ALA A 754 -6.09 2.82 -47.17
N LEU A 755 -6.82 3.06 -48.26
CA LEU A 755 -6.36 2.80 -49.63
C LEU A 755 -5.57 3.97 -50.21
N GLU A 756 -5.82 5.19 -49.72
CA GLU A 756 -5.25 6.47 -50.17
C GLU A 756 -3.80 6.68 -49.72
N VAL A 757 -3.34 5.99 -48.65
CA VAL A 757 -1.95 6.08 -48.11
C VAL A 757 -0.85 5.95 -49.19
N ASN A 758 -1.17 5.33 -50.31
CA ASN A 758 -0.30 5.20 -51.47
C ASN A 758 -0.69 6.20 -52.58
N ASP A 759 -0.11 7.41 -52.57
CA ASP A 759 -0.37 8.51 -53.52
C ASP A 759 -0.36 8.14 -55.03
N SER A 760 0.34 7.07 -55.41
CA SER A 760 0.37 6.57 -56.79
C SER A 760 -0.86 5.75 -57.17
N ALA A 761 -1.57 5.14 -56.21
CA ALA A 761 -2.77 4.36 -56.46
C ALA A 761 -3.95 5.27 -56.84
N VAL A 762 -4.06 6.45 -56.20
CA VAL A 762 -5.06 7.49 -56.53
C VAL A 762 -4.87 7.98 -57.97
N LYS A 763 -3.63 8.23 -58.39
CA LYS A 763 -3.31 8.70 -59.75
C LYS A 763 -3.57 7.65 -60.84
N VAL A 764 -3.55 6.37 -60.50
CA VAL A 764 -3.71 5.26 -61.46
C VAL A 764 -5.16 4.77 -61.55
N LEU A 765 -5.89 4.74 -60.43
CA LEU A 765 -7.24 4.19 -60.36
C LEU A 765 -8.34 5.27 -60.42
N GLY A 766 -8.05 6.49 -59.94
CA GLY A 766 -9.05 7.54 -59.77
C GLY A 766 -10.01 7.32 -58.59
N ASP A 767 -10.62 8.40 -58.12
CA ASP A 767 -11.47 8.41 -56.91
C ASP A 767 -12.68 7.47 -57.02
N ASP A 768 -13.29 7.33 -58.20
CA ASP A 768 -14.50 6.51 -58.38
C ASP A 768 -14.23 5.00 -58.24
N ALA A 769 -13.03 4.55 -58.62
CA ALA A 769 -12.59 3.18 -58.40
C ALA A 769 -12.30 2.93 -56.92
N LEU A 770 -11.62 3.87 -56.25
CA LEU A 770 -11.31 3.78 -54.81
C LEU A 770 -12.58 3.78 -53.94
N LYS A 771 -13.58 4.60 -54.26
CA LYS A 771 -14.91 4.56 -53.62
C LYS A 771 -15.57 3.20 -53.74
N SER A 772 -15.51 2.61 -54.93
CA SER A 772 -16.11 1.29 -55.19
C SER A 772 -15.40 0.19 -54.41
N ILE A 773 -14.06 0.25 -54.32
CA ILE A 773 -13.25 -0.66 -53.49
C ILE A 773 -13.62 -0.50 -52.01
N ALA A 774 -13.69 0.74 -51.50
CA ALA A 774 -14.00 1.01 -50.10
C ALA A 774 -15.36 0.45 -49.67
N ARG A 775 -16.40 0.64 -50.52
CA ARG A 775 -17.74 0.06 -50.30
C ARG A 775 -17.72 -1.47 -50.26
N GLU A 776 -17.05 -2.11 -51.21
CA GLU A 776 -16.95 -3.58 -51.26
C GLU A 776 -16.12 -4.12 -50.08
N LEU A 777 -15.12 -3.38 -49.60
CA LEU A 777 -14.34 -3.74 -48.41
C LEU A 777 -15.19 -3.68 -47.13
N VAL A 778 -15.95 -2.61 -46.91
CA VAL A 778 -16.85 -2.49 -45.75
C VAL A 778 -17.86 -3.64 -45.70
N GLU A 779 -18.51 -3.94 -46.84
CA GLU A 779 -19.47 -5.04 -46.94
C GLU A 779 -18.80 -6.39 -46.66
N THR A 780 -17.60 -6.61 -47.22
CA THR A 780 -16.84 -7.84 -47.01
C THR A 780 -16.43 -8.03 -45.55
N VAL A 781 -15.97 -6.97 -44.89
CA VAL A 781 -15.59 -7.03 -43.46
C VAL A 781 -16.84 -7.29 -42.61
N ARG A 782 -17.94 -6.55 -42.82
CA ARG A 782 -19.19 -6.70 -42.05
C ARG A 782 -19.80 -8.10 -42.17
N ASN A 783 -19.73 -8.71 -43.35
CA ASN A 783 -20.22 -10.08 -43.58
C ASN A 783 -19.32 -11.17 -42.96
N ASN A 784 -18.11 -10.82 -42.49
CA ASN A 784 -17.15 -11.78 -41.93
C ASN A 784 -16.75 -11.47 -40.47
N THR A 785 -17.31 -10.44 -39.84
CA THR A 785 -17.10 -10.14 -38.41
C THR A 785 -17.94 -11.08 -37.53
N SER A 786 -17.32 -12.15 -37.02
CA SER A 786 -17.84 -12.97 -35.93
C SER A 786 -17.34 -12.46 -34.56
N ILE A 787 -18.06 -12.76 -33.48
CA ILE A 787 -17.80 -12.28 -32.10
C ILE A 787 -16.36 -12.55 -31.58
N ASP A 788 -15.61 -13.51 -32.14
CA ASP A 788 -14.26 -13.91 -31.69
C ASP A 788 -13.12 -13.62 -32.71
N TRP A 789 -13.29 -12.62 -33.57
CA TRP A 789 -12.39 -12.43 -34.72
C TRP A 789 -10.99 -11.85 -34.38
N THR A 790 -10.83 -11.15 -33.26
CA THR A 790 -9.54 -10.58 -32.79
C THR A 790 -8.59 -11.62 -32.20
N VAL A 791 -9.02 -12.87 -32.01
CA VAL A 791 -8.25 -13.92 -31.30
C VAL A 791 -7.81 -15.07 -32.21
N ARG A 792 -8.37 -15.23 -33.42
CA ARG A 792 -8.07 -16.36 -34.32
C ARG A 792 -7.30 -15.96 -35.59
N GLU A 793 -6.01 -16.32 -35.67
CA GLU A 793 -5.16 -16.09 -36.85
C GLU A 793 -5.76 -16.60 -38.17
N ALA A 794 -6.52 -17.71 -38.14
CA ALA A 794 -7.16 -18.28 -39.31
C ALA A 794 -8.20 -17.34 -39.97
N VAL A 795 -8.92 -16.55 -39.18
CA VAL A 795 -9.94 -15.60 -39.68
C VAL A 795 -9.26 -14.39 -40.32
N ARG A 796 -8.18 -13.89 -39.70
CA ARG A 796 -7.35 -12.80 -40.22
C ARG A 796 -6.71 -13.18 -41.56
N ALA A 797 -6.20 -14.41 -41.68
CA ALA A 797 -5.63 -14.92 -42.93
C ALA A 797 -6.69 -14.98 -44.06
N LYS A 798 -7.91 -15.41 -43.74
CA LYS A 798 -9.03 -15.46 -44.69
C LYS A 798 -9.45 -14.06 -45.16
N LEU A 799 -9.58 -13.10 -44.24
CA LEU A 799 -9.85 -11.69 -44.56
C LEU A 799 -8.74 -11.10 -45.44
N ARG A 800 -7.47 -11.36 -45.14
CA ARG A 800 -6.33 -10.91 -45.94
C ARG A 800 -6.41 -11.40 -47.40
N VAL A 801 -6.83 -12.65 -47.62
CA VAL A 801 -7.03 -13.20 -48.96
C VAL A 801 -8.19 -12.51 -49.69
N MET A 802 -9.29 -12.22 -48.99
CA MET A 802 -10.45 -11.52 -49.57
C MET A 802 -10.12 -10.07 -49.95
N VAL A 803 -9.43 -9.33 -49.07
CA VAL A 803 -8.94 -7.97 -49.35
C VAL A 803 -8.01 -7.98 -50.56
N LYS A 804 -7.03 -8.89 -50.63
CA LYS A 804 -6.15 -9.03 -51.81
C LYS A 804 -6.95 -9.33 -53.09
N ARG A 805 -7.99 -10.15 -53.02
CA ARG A 805 -8.85 -10.44 -54.18
C ARG A 805 -9.60 -9.19 -54.66
N ILE A 806 -10.15 -8.39 -53.75
CA ILE A 806 -10.86 -7.14 -54.07
C ILE A 806 -9.90 -6.15 -54.70
N LEU A 807 -8.73 -5.92 -54.09
CA LEU A 807 -7.70 -5.04 -54.66
C LEU A 807 -7.28 -5.46 -56.08
N ARG A 808 -7.13 -6.77 -56.33
CA ARG A 808 -6.80 -7.29 -57.68
C ARG A 808 -7.95 -7.11 -58.68
N LYS A 809 -9.20 -7.31 -58.24
CA LYS A 809 -10.41 -7.17 -59.08
C LYS A 809 -10.53 -5.75 -59.67
N TYR A 810 -10.19 -4.73 -58.89
CA TYR A 810 -10.25 -3.34 -59.31
C TYR A 810 -8.94 -2.81 -59.89
N GLY A 811 -7.92 -3.65 -60.09
CA GLY A 811 -6.66 -3.24 -60.73
C GLY A 811 -5.72 -2.43 -59.84
N TYR A 812 -5.78 -2.58 -58.50
CA TYR A 812 -4.86 -1.90 -57.58
C TYR A 812 -3.40 -2.29 -57.88
N PRO A 813 -2.44 -1.34 -57.90
CA PRO A 813 -1.05 -1.59 -58.25
C PRO A 813 -0.43 -2.78 -57.46
N PRO A 814 0.10 -3.82 -58.14
CA PRO A 814 0.61 -5.03 -57.47
C PRO A 814 1.77 -4.78 -56.52
N ASP A 815 2.60 -3.78 -56.81
CA ASP A 815 3.77 -3.35 -56.03
C ASP A 815 3.39 -2.76 -54.66
N LYS A 816 2.17 -2.23 -54.53
CA LYS A 816 1.66 -1.58 -53.30
C LYS A 816 0.52 -2.32 -52.62
N GLN A 817 0.11 -3.45 -53.21
CA GLN A 817 -1.03 -4.23 -52.75
C GLN A 817 -0.83 -4.80 -51.35
N GLU A 818 0.40 -5.17 -50.98
CA GLU A 818 0.69 -5.76 -49.67
C GLU A 818 0.54 -4.75 -48.52
N GLU A 819 1.06 -3.54 -48.70
CA GLU A 819 0.97 -2.46 -47.71
C GLU A 819 -0.49 -2.01 -47.54
N ALA A 820 -1.19 -1.74 -48.64
CA ALA A 820 -2.62 -1.40 -48.61
C ALA A 820 -3.47 -2.48 -47.94
N THR A 821 -3.14 -3.77 -48.16
CA THR A 821 -3.83 -4.88 -47.50
C THR A 821 -3.63 -4.84 -45.98
N ASN A 822 -2.43 -4.54 -45.50
CA ASN A 822 -2.14 -4.49 -44.07
C ASN A 822 -2.89 -3.33 -43.40
N THR A 823 -2.85 -2.12 -43.99
CA THR A 823 -3.56 -0.94 -43.49
C THR A 823 -5.07 -1.15 -43.43
N VAL A 824 -5.65 -1.80 -44.45
CA VAL A 824 -7.08 -2.16 -44.50
C VAL A 824 -7.45 -3.17 -43.40
N ILE A 825 -6.57 -4.12 -43.06
CA ILE A 825 -6.80 -5.07 -41.97
C ILE A 825 -6.73 -4.37 -40.61
N GLU A 826 -5.75 -3.49 -40.39
CA GLU A 826 -5.66 -2.70 -39.16
C GLU A 826 -6.89 -1.80 -38.99
N GLN A 827 -7.39 -1.20 -40.08
CA GLN A 827 -8.62 -0.41 -40.07
C GLN A 827 -9.86 -1.25 -39.74
N ALA A 828 -9.94 -2.47 -40.29
CA ALA A 828 -10.99 -3.43 -39.93
C ALA A 828 -10.91 -3.82 -38.43
N GLU A 829 -9.71 -3.90 -37.85
CA GLU A 829 -9.47 -4.22 -36.42
C GLU A 829 -10.06 -3.20 -35.46
N VAL A 830 -10.06 -1.95 -35.89
CA VAL A 830 -10.64 -0.85 -35.14
C VAL A 830 -12.17 -0.88 -35.23
N ILE A 831 -12.73 -0.92 -36.44
CA ILE A 831 -14.18 -0.78 -36.67
C ILE A 831 -14.97 -1.98 -36.14
N ALA A 832 -14.46 -3.20 -36.27
CA ALA A 832 -15.22 -4.36 -35.83
C ALA A 832 -15.30 -4.51 -34.30
N LYS A 833 -14.52 -3.74 -33.51
CA LYS A 833 -14.76 -3.61 -32.06
C LYS A 833 -16.05 -2.83 -31.77
N ASP A 834 -16.42 -1.90 -32.64
CA ASP A 834 -17.65 -1.11 -32.55
C ASP A 834 -18.86 -1.94 -33.02
N TRP A 835 -18.69 -2.77 -34.05
CA TRP A 835 -19.75 -3.66 -34.55
C TRP A 835 -20.00 -4.91 -33.70
N ALA A 836 -19.06 -5.29 -32.82
CA ALA A 836 -19.17 -6.43 -31.91
C ALA A 836 -19.71 -6.07 -30.51
N GLY A 837 -19.99 -4.78 -30.28
CA GLY A 837 -20.49 -4.21 -29.02
C GLY A 837 -22.00 -4.27 -28.87
#